data_AF-A0A2T6ZQT5-F1
#
_entry.id   AF-A0A2T6ZQT5-F1
#
_cell.length_a   1.000
_cell.length_b   1.000
_cell.length_c   1.000
_cell.angle_alpha   90.00
_cell.angle_beta   90.00
_cell.angle_gamma   90.00
#
_symmetry.space_group_name_H-M   'P 1'
#
loop_
_entity.id
_entity.type
_entity.pdbx_description
1 polymer ?
#
loop_
_entity_poly.entity_id
_entity_poly.type
_entity_poly.pdbx_seq_one_letter_code
_entity_poly.pdbx_strand_id
1 'polypeptide(L)'
;MATPEDLQANEDYICIVDQYVEIDSEGLVTVAGDVYAKGCTHSAEDALQKALEIGFPVMIKALEGGGGKGIRKVDSGLSRIKHATPFDGQLSDFGPAQVVGAKPPQRFTLLTTVLKNIIDGYDNQVIMATSLKELVQKLDPIFSQFRKTLDKFLEENIAAGDVELLMSALLPLTEIMDRYSKGLKVHELSVPLGLMEQYWSIEKLFSGQNTRDEDVILRLRDENSDDINKVFLAVLSHSKIASKNNLILAILEEYSPNKPNNGSIIKFFRPILKKLTELEYRVSTKVALKAREEHRTPHQETLKEVIDSKYTVLDVLSTFFAHADPWVSLAALKVYDRRAYRAYELHAVNYHNLDSEPPFIVTWDFQLKKPSAPATPTVERGDGFKRVGSISDLSFLVGKSEIEPVRKGVISPITFLDEAEEYHVRALVLIPLGKGAKSTGGGLMVNLEEQRRSMPLSALGTKEENDSLPAVCNVAVRDAESMDDKHLLERILPLVTDHKDELLLHNVRRITFICGYRDGSYPGYFTFCGPEYREEQSICHIEPALAFQLELGRLSNFTIKPSDKRYFTRAIVRQSRLRDEIPTADYLISETDRLVNDILDPLEIIGNNNSDLNHIFINFTPGSPLSPEEIEPALGGFTERFGRRLIICTNPKSSLAYTLRVVIQNVSRCVIQVEMYAERKTDKGQWVFHSIGTKSGSMHLSAVNNPYTAGEWLQPKSHKAHLMGKQYVYDFPELFRQAFH
;
A
#
# COMPACT_ATOMS: atom_id res chain seq x y z
N MET A 1 84.57 40.30 -24.05
CA MET A 1 85.93 40.00 -23.55
C MET A 1 86.39 41.25 -22.82
N ALA A 2 86.86 41.09 -21.58
CA ALA A 2 87.26 42.19 -20.70
C ALA A 2 88.49 42.91 -21.28
N THR A 3 88.57 44.23 -21.07
CA THR A 3 89.73 45.02 -21.47
C THR A 3 90.89 44.80 -20.47
N PRO A 4 92.14 45.11 -20.85
CA PRO A 4 93.28 45.05 -19.91
C PRO A 4 93.09 45.92 -18.66
N GLU A 5 92.38 47.04 -18.80
CA GLU A 5 92.02 47.95 -17.70
C GLU A 5 90.97 47.31 -16.76
N ASP A 6 90.02 46.53 -17.29
CA ASP A 6 89.03 45.78 -16.49
C ASP A 6 89.69 44.64 -15.68
N LEU A 7 90.77 44.03 -16.19
CA LEU A 7 91.53 42.99 -15.49
C LEU A 7 92.35 43.57 -14.34
N GLN A 8 92.92 44.76 -14.53
CA GLN A 8 93.73 45.43 -13.52
C GLN A 8 92.86 46.06 -12.41
N ALA A 9 91.68 46.57 -12.75
CA ALA A 9 90.72 47.09 -11.77
C ALA A 9 90.10 45.99 -10.87
N ASN A 10 90.17 44.72 -11.30
CA ASN A 10 89.63 43.57 -10.57
C ASN A 10 90.73 42.60 -10.09
N GLU A 11 92.00 42.99 -10.13
CA GLU A 11 93.15 42.12 -9.83
C GLU A 11 93.07 41.52 -8.41
N ASP A 12 92.63 42.31 -7.43
CA ASP A 12 92.40 41.86 -6.05
C ASP A 12 91.26 40.83 -5.94
N TYR A 13 90.22 40.92 -6.78
CA TYR A 13 89.12 39.94 -6.81
C TYR A 13 89.53 38.64 -7.51
N ILE A 14 90.35 38.73 -8.56
CA ILE A 14 90.84 37.56 -9.31
C ILE A 14 91.76 36.71 -8.41
N CYS A 15 92.63 37.33 -7.61
CA CYS A 15 93.50 36.62 -6.64
C CYS A 15 92.73 35.89 -5.52
N ILE A 16 91.52 36.34 -5.16
CA ILE A 16 90.70 35.69 -4.13
C ILE A 16 90.03 34.42 -4.68
N VAL A 17 89.68 34.40 -5.98
CA VAL A 17 89.01 33.27 -6.61
C VAL A 17 89.95 32.07 -6.77
N ASP A 18 91.24 32.29 -7.02
CA ASP A 18 92.25 31.21 -7.13
C ASP A 18 92.39 30.36 -5.85
N GLN A 19 91.94 30.84 -4.68
CA GLN A 19 91.98 30.09 -3.42
C GLN A 19 90.86 29.04 -3.28
N TYR A 20 89.82 29.11 -4.13
CA TYR A 20 88.60 28.30 -3.99
C TYR A 20 88.34 27.39 -5.20
N VAL A 21 89.33 27.28 -6.09
CA VAL A 21 89.20 26.66 -7.39
C VAL A 21 90.36 25.70 -7.60
N GLU A 22 90.05 24.48 -8.03
CA GLU A 22 91.03 23.43 -8.34
C GLU A 22 91.15 23.28 -9.86
N ILE A 23 92.37 23.31 -10.37
CA ILE A 23 92.67 23.09 -11.79
C ILE A 23 93.13 21.66 -11.96
N ASP A 24 92.39 20.87 -12.76
CA ASP A 24 92.77 19.49 -13.04
C ASP A 24 93.91 19.39 -14.07
N SER A 25 94.42 18.17 -14.27
CA SER A 25 95.53 17.89 -15.18
C SER A 25 95.22 18.16 -16.66
N GLU A 26 93.95 18.35 -17.02
CA GLU A 26 93.51 18.73 -18.38
C GLU A 26 93.30 20.26 -18.51
N GLY A 27 93.57 21.02 -17.44
CA GLY A 27 93.43 22.47 -17.39
C GLY A 27 91.99 22.93 -17.15
N LEU A 28 91.10 22.04 -16.70
CA LEU A 28 89.73 22.40 -16.34
C LEU A 28 89.66 22.93 -14.91
N VAL A 29 88.98 24.04 -14.79
CA VAL A 29 88.86 24.84 -13.57
C VAL A 29 87.56 24.43 -12.86
N THR A 30 87.67 23.83 -11.67
CA THR A 30 86.54 23.27 -10.91
C THR A 30 86.43 23.90 -9.52
N VAL A 31 85.20 24.03 -9.01
CA VAL A 31 84.91 24.56 -7.66
C VAL A 31 84.25 23.47 -6.85
N ALA A 32 84.68 23.27 -5.60
CA ALA A 32 84.08 22.31 -4.70
C ALA A 32 82.58 22.61 -4.49
N GLY A 33 81.74 21.57 -4.49
CA GLY A 33 80.29 21.73 -4.51
C GLY A 33 79.70 22.50 -3.32
N ASP A 34 80.34 22.44 -2.16
CA ASP A 34 79.96 23.18 -0.95
C ASP A 34 80.29 24.67 -1.04
N VAL A 35 81.41 25.01 -1.67
CA VAL A 35 81.80 26.41 -1.96
C VAL A 35 80.89 26.99 -3.05
N TYR A 36 80.59 26.20 -4.08
CA TYR A 36 79.65 26.56 -5.12
C TYR A 36 78.24 26.79 -4.56
N ALA A 37 77.77 25.93 -3.67
CA ALA A 37 76.46 26.07 -3.01
C ALA A 37 76.35 27.35 -2.19
N LYS A 38 77.43 27.80 -1.53
CA LYS A 38 77.44 29.10 -0.81
C LYS A 38 77.25 30.30 -1.74
N GLY A 39 77.61 30.18 -3.02
CA GLY A 39 77.40 31.21 -4.04
C GLY A 39 76.02 31.14 -4.71
N CYS A 40 75.23 30.11 -4.41
CA CYS A 40 73.89 29.92 -4.95
C CYS A 40 72.84 30.46 -3.98
N THR A 41 71.77 31.03 -4.52
CA THR A 41 70.58 31.40 -3.74
C THR A 41 69.45 30.45 -4.11
N HIS A 42 68.67 30.04 -3.10
CA HIS A 42 67.68 28.96 -3.26
C HIS A 42 66.23 29.42 -3.21
N SER A 43 65.97 30.70 -2.90
CA SER A 43 64.65 31.33 -3.03
C SER A 43 64.76 32.76 -3.57
N ALA A 44 63.63 33.31 -4.03
CA ALA A 44 63.58 34.67 -4.52
C ALA A 44 63.84 35.70 -3.40
N GLU A 45 63.40 35.41 -2.17
CA GLU A 45 63.61 36.26 -1.00
C GLU A 45 65.09 36.27 -0.58
N ASP A 46 65.74 35.11 -0.56
CA ASP A 46 67.17 34.97 -0.26
C ASP A 46 68.01 35.67 -1.34
N ALA A 47 67.67 35.49 -2.61
CA ALA A 47 68.30 36.22 -3.71
C ALA A 47 68.15 37.74 -3.60
N LEU A 48 66.97 38.24 -3.17
CA LEU A 48 66.74 39.66 -2.95
C LEU A 48 67.56 40.20 -1.77
N GLN A 49 67.64 39.46 -0.66
CA GLN A 49 68.43 39.84 0.50
C GLN A 49 69.92 39.92 0.16
N LYS A 50 70.44 38.93 -0.57
CA LYS A 50 71.83 38.94 -1.06
C LYS A 50 72.09 40.06 -2.07
N ALA A 51 71.14 40.35 -2.95
CA ALA A 51 71.25 41.49 -3.86
C ALA A 51 71.27 42.85 -3.12
N LEU A 52 70.53 42.98 -2.02
CA LEU A 52 70.55 44.17 -1.15
C LEU A 52 71.88 44.31 -0.40
N GLU A 53 72.47 43.20 0.07
CA GLU A 53 73.79 43.18 0.72
C GLU A 53 74.92 43.55 -0.26
N ILE A 54 74.87 43.04 -1.50
CA ILE A 54 75.87 43.32 -2.55
C ILE A 54 75.72 44.75 -3.12
N GLY A 55 74.49 45.25 -3.21
CA GLY A 55 74.16 46.54 -3.82
C GLY A 55 73.89 46.44 -5.32
N PHE A 56 72.94 47.25 -5.81
CA PHE A 56 72.56 47.25 -7.24
C PHE A 56 73.51 48.12 -8.08
N PRO A 57 73.81 47.73 -9.34
CA PRO A 57 73.19 46.64 -10.09
C PRO A 57 73.85 45.26 -9.87
N VAL A 58 73.04 44.20 -9.83
CA VAL A 58 73.50 42.80 -9.72
C VAL A 58 73.18 41.98 -10.97
N MET A 59 74.03 41.01 -11.28
CA MET A 59 73.84 40.07 -12.40
C MET A 59 73.40 38.70 -11.86
N ILE A 60 72.19 38.27 -12.21
CA ILE A 60 71.63 37.00 -11.74
C ILE A 60 71.60 36.00 -12.90
N LYS A 61 72.05 34.77 -12.64
CA LYS A 61 72.01 33.65 -13.59
C LYS A 61 71.24 32.49 -12.97
N ALA A 62 70.21 32.03 -13.68
CA ALA A 62 69.51 30.80 -13.30
C ALA A 62 70.42 29.59 -13.56
N LEU A 63 70.53 28.73 -12.56
CA LEU A 63 71.38 27.54 -12.57
C LEU A 63 70.63 26.32 -13.13
N GLU A 64 69.35 26.17 -12.81
CA GLU A 64 68.49 25.08 -13.27
C GLU A 64 67.06 25.56 -13.53
N GLY A 65 66.36 24.93 -14.48
CA GLY A 65 64.96 25.22 -14.79
C GLY A 65 64.74 26.46 -15.67
N GLY A 66 64.58 26.24 -16.99
CA GLY A 66 63.96 27.21 -17.89
C GLY A 66 64.89 27.92 -18.88
N GLY A 67 65.40 27.18 -19.87
CA GLY A 67 65.70 27.74 -21.19
C GLY A 67 66.96 28.58 -21.35
N GLY A 68 68.07 28.27 -20.65
CA GLY A 68 69.46 28.48 -21.10
C GLY A 68 69.93 29.85 -21.66
N LYS A 69 69.13 30.91 -21.60
CA LYS A 69 69.40 32.20 -22.25
C LYS A 69 69.07 33.37 -21.32
N GLY A 70 69.95 33.55 -20.36
CA GLY A 70 70.56 34.86 -20.18
C GLY A 70 70.73 35.28 -18.74
N ILE A 71 71.93 35.79 -18.49
CA ILE A 71 72.27 36.57 -17.30
C ILE A 71 71.37 37.82 -17.34
N ARG A 72 70.71 38.14 -16.23
CA ARG A 72 69.84 39.32 -16.11
C ARG A 72 70.51 40.34 -15.21
N LYS A 73 70.65 41.57 -15.71
CA LYS A 73 71.03 42.71 -14.91
C LYS A 73 69.80 43.22 -14.16
N VAL A 74 69.91 43.35 -12.85
CA VAL A 74 68.88 43.91 -11.98
C VAL A 74 69.41 45.23 -11.43
N ASP A 75 68.76 46.34 -11.77
CA ASP A 75 69.23 47.68 -11.39
C ASP A 75 68.60 48.22 -10.08
N SER A 76 67.59 47.56 -9.51
CA SER A 76 66.95 47.98 -8.25
C SER A 76 66.17 46.86 -7.55
N GLY A 77 66.05 46.92 -6.22
CA GLY A 77 65.28 45.96 -5.40
C GLY A 77 63.78 46.20 -5.30
N LEU A 78 63.25 47.28 -5.90
CA LEU A 78 61.82 47.58 -5.93
C LEU A 78 61.08 46.70 -6.96
N SER A 79 60.11 45.96 -6.45
CA SER A 79 59.32 44.91 -7.08
C SER A 79 58.61 45.33 -8.38
N ARG A 80 59.29 45.18 -9.52
CA ARG A 80 58.64 45.06 -10.83
C ARG A 80 58.16 43.63 -11.13
N ILE A 81 58.01 42.80 -10.10
CA ILE A 81 57.45 41.45 -10.23
C ILE A 81 55.93 41.59 -10.29
N LYS A 82 55.37 41.50 -11.50
CA LYS A 82 53.92 41.39 -11.69
C LYS A 82 53.50 39.97 -11.31
N HIS A 83 52.99 39.78 -10.10
CA HIS A 83 52.37 38.52 -9.72
C HIS A 83 51.13 38.28 -10.59
N ALA A 84 50.98 37.09 -11.15
CA ALA A 84 49.74 36.69 -11.80
C ALA A 84 48.63 36.68 -10.73
N THR A 85 47.59 37.47 -10.94
CA THR A 85 46.42 37.44 -10.08
C THR A 85 45.69 36.12 -10.31
N PRO A 86 45.29 35.39 -9.25
CA PRO A 86 44.45 34.21 -9.41
C PRO A 86 43.15 34.62 -10.10
N PHE A 87 42.59 33.72 -10.91
CA PHE A 87 41.31 33.97 -11.56
C PHE A 87 40.21 34.15 -10.51
N ASP A 88 39.67 35.35 -10.46
CA ASP A 88 38.63 35.83 -9.55
C ASP A 88 37.23 35.83 -10.19
N GLY A 89 37.16 35.52 -11.48
CA GLY A 89 35.91 35.33 -12.21
C GLY A 89 35.24 33.99 -11.91
N GLN A 90 33.95 33.91 -12.24
CA GLN A 90 33.28 32.62 -12.45
C GLN A 90 33.40 32.26 -13.93
N LEU A 91 33.66 30.98 -14.24
CA LEU A 91 33.57 30.52 -15.63
C LEU A 91 32.17 30.81 -16.16
N SER A 92 32.10 31.41 -17.35
CA SER A 92 30.81 31.63 -18.02
C SER A 92 30.09 30.30 -18.22
N ASP A 93 28.76 30.32 -18.10
CA ASP A 93 27.97 29.15 -18.39
C ASP A 93 28.02 28.85 -19.89
N PHE A 94 28.86 27.89 -20.27
CA PHE A 94 29.04 27.43 -21.66
C PHE A 94 27.90 26.51 -22.12
N GLY A 95 26.95 26.19 -21.23
CA GLY A 95 25.93 25.20 -21.50
C GLY A 95 26.49 23.77 -21.59
N PRO A 96 25.69 22.80 -22.05
CA PRO A 96 26.11 21.40 -22.11
C PRO A 96 27.22 21.20 -23.16
N ALA A 97 28.22 20.38 -22.81
CA ALA A 97 29.38 20.07 -23.67
C ALA A 97 29.01 19.42 -25.02
N GLN A 98 27.80 18.87 -25.14
CA GLN A 98 27.25 18.35 -26.38
C GLN A 98 25.82 18.87 -26.56
N VAL A 99 25.49 19.34 -27.77
CA VAL A 99 24.12 19.67 -28.15
C VAL A 99 23.36 18.37 -28.37
N VAL A 100 22.76 17.84 -27.31
CA VAL A 100 21.89 16.67 -27.42
C VAL A 100 20.58 17.12 -28.05
N GLY A 101 20.26 16.58 -29.23
CA GLY A 101 19.04 16.95 -29.92
C GLY A 101 17.78 16.59 -29.11
N ALA A 102 16.69 17.33 -29.34
CA ALA A 102 15.44 17.16 -28.62
C ALA A 102 14.65 15.89 -29.00
N LYS A 103 15.15 15.11 -29.98
CA LYS A 103 14.45 13.93 -30.48
C LYS A 103 14.40 12.83 -29.41
N PRO A 104 13.29 12.09 -29.28
CA PRO A 104 13.13 11.05 -28.25
C PRO A 104 14.27 10.02 -28.19
N PRO A 105 14.82 9.49 -29.31
CA PRO A 105 15.92 8.53 -29.25
C PRO A 105 17.21 9.12 -28.66
N GLN A 106 17.54 10.36 -29.00
CA GLN A 106 18.74 11.04 -28.51
C GLN A 106 18.64 11.34 -27.01
N ARG A 107 17.45 11.76 -26.57
CA ARG A 107 17.12 11.93 -25.15
C ARG A 107 17.19 10.60 -24.39
N PHE A 108 16.58 9.54 -24.93
CA PHE A 108 16.61 8.20 -24.32
C PHE A 108 18.04 7.67 -24.16
N THR A 109 18.88 7.81 -25.18
CA THR A 109 20.30 7.41 -25.11
C THR A 109 21.04 8.21 -24.05
N LEU A 110 20.89 9.54 -24.01
CA LEU A 110 21.51 10.38 -22.99
C LEU A 110 21.12 9.92 -21.57
N LEU A 111 19.82 9.81 -21.31
CA LEU A 111 19.29 9.45 -20.00
C LEU A 111 19.76 8.06 -19.57
N THR A 112 19.70 7.07 -20.47
CA THR A 112 20.17 5.71 -20.18
C THR A 112 21.67 5.68 -19.92
N THR A 113 22.47 6.45 -20.67
CA THR A 113 23.92 6.56 -20.45
C THR A 113 24.23 7.20 -19.10
N VAL A 114 23.53 8.26 -18.71
CA VAL A 114 23.71 8.88 -17.38
C VAL A 114 23.41 7.89 -16.27
N LEU A 115 22.31 7.14 -16.35
CA LEU A 115 21.95 6.16 -15.32
C LEU A 115 22.95 4.98 -15.27
N LYS A 116 23.42 4.49 -16.43
CA LYS A 116 24.47 3.47 -16.49
C LYS A 116 25.79 3.96 -15.90
N ASN A 117 26.19 5.18 -16.23
CA ASN A 117 27.40 5.79 -15.68
C ASN A 117 27.37 5.87 -14.15
N ILE A 118 26.21 6.12 -13.55
CA ILE A 118 26.04 6.09 -12.08
C ILE A 118 26.27 4.67 -11.53
N ILE A 119 25.72 3.64 -12.20
CA ILE A 119 25.92 2.24 -11.83
C ILE A 119 27.40 1.82 -12.00
N ASP A 120 28.08 2.32 -13.04
CA ASP A 120 29.49 2.05 -13.31
C ASP A 120 30.46 2.81 -12.38
N GLY A 121 29.96 3.77 -11.58
CA GLY A 121 30.73 4.48 -10.56
C GLY A 121 31.21 5.89 -10.96
N TYR A 122 30.71 6.45 -12.07
CA TYR A 122 30.98 7.82 -12.48
C TYR A 122 30.02 8.81 -11.80
N ASP A 123 30.56 9.88 -11.22
CA ASP A 123 29.79 10.81 -10.41
C ASP A 123 28.86 11.70 -11.26
N ASN A 124 27.55 11.44 -11.17
CA ASN A 124 26.49 12.20 -11.85
C ASN A 124 25.29 12.47 -10.93
N GLN A 125 25.51 12.54 -9.60
CA GLN A 125 24.44 12.57 -8.59
C GLN A 125 23.44 13.73 -8.77
N VAL A 126 23.90 14.88 -9.26
CA VAL A 126 23.09 16.11 -9.40
C VAL A 126 21.95 15.96 -10.42
N ILE A 127 22.09 15.06 -11.41
CA ILE A 127 21.14 14.92 -12.54
C ILE A 127 20.29 13.65 -12.40
N MET A 128 20.47 12.86 -11.33
CA MET A 128 19.86 11.54 -11.17
C MET A 128 18.32 11.60 -11.14
N ALA A 129 17.74 12.42 -10.25
CA ALA A 129 16.29 12.48 -10.03
C ALA A 129 15.55 13.04 -11.26
N THR A 130 16.11 14.07 -11.89
CA THR A 130 15.59 14.66 -13.14
C THR A 130 15.68 13.69 -14.30
N SER A 131 16.79 12.95 -14.43
CA SER A 131 16.97 11.99 -15.52
C SER A 131 16.02 10.79 -15.42
N LEU A 132 15.83 10.25 -14.21
CA LEU A 132 14.90 9.13 -13.98
C LEU A 132 13.46 9.55 -14.32
N LYS A 133 13.04 10.73 -13.86
CA LYS A 133 11.70 11.26 -14.11
C LYS A 133 11.44 11.52 -15.60
N GLU A 134 12.42 12.04 -16.33
CA GLU A 134 12.30 12.25 -17.79
C GLU A 134 12.23 10.92 -18.56
N LEU A 135 12.99 9.91 -18.13
CA LEU A 135 13.02 8.60 -18.78
C LEU A 135 11.66 7.89 -18.71
N VAL A 136 10.99 7.95 -17.55
CA VAL A 136 9.65 7.36 -17.36
C VAL A 136 8.58 8.04 -18.22
N GLN A 137 8.76 9.32 -18.57
CA GLN A 137 7.76 10.11 -19.31
C GLN A 137 7.85 10.01 -20.84
N LYS A 138 8.98 9.57 -21.43
CA LYS A 138 9.22 9.64 -22.88
C LYS A 138 9.65 8.31 -23.48
N LEU A 139 8.69 7.47 -23.84
CA LEU A 139 8.91 6.28 -24.67
C LEU A 139 7.78 6.18 -25.72
N ASP A 140 8.10 6.51 -26.97
CA ASP A 140 7.18 6.40 -28.12
C ASP A 140 7.41 5.08 -28.90
N PRO A 141 6.35 4.45 -29.45
CA PRO A 141 6.45 3.15 -30.13
C PRO A 141 6.46 3.26 -31.66
N ILE A 142 7.29 2.46 -32.34
CA ILE A 142 6.95 1.68 -33.56
C ILE A 142 7.83 0.41 -33.57
N PHE A 143 7.37 -0.65 -34.24
CA PHE A 143 8.08 -1.87 -34.70
C PHE A 143 7.73 -3.19 -33.98
N SER A 144 6.76 -3.92 -34.57
CA SER A 144 6.63 -5.38 -34.41
C SER A 144 6.51 -6.12 -35.76
N GLN A 145 6.10 -5.44 -36.84
CA GLN A 145 5.90 -6.04 -38.17
C GLN A 145 7.21 -6.25 -38.97
N PHE A 146 8.27 -5.49 -38.66
CA PHE A 146 9.44 -5.37 -39.53
C PHE A 146 10.42 -6.56 -39.42
N ARG A 147 10.52 -7.23 -38.27
CA ARG A 147 11.45 -8.37 -38.06
C ARG A 147 11.11 -9.58 -38.89
N LYS A 148 9.84 -9.99 -38.88
CA LYS A 148 9.34 -11.09 -39.73
C LYS A 148 9.50 -10.79 -41.22
N THR A 149 9.41 -9.52 -41.60
CA THR A 149 9.57 -9.10 -43.01
C THR A 149 11.05 -9.10 -43.41
N LEU A 150 11.95 -8.70 -42.51
CA LEU A 150 13.38 -8.71 -42.73
C LEU A 150 13.92 -10.15 -42.81
N ASP A 151 13.56 -11.02 -41.86
CA ASP A 151 14.01 -12.42 -41.85
C ASP A 151 13.58 -13.14 -43.14
N LYS A 152 12.32 -12.94 -43.56
CA LYS A 152 11.79 -13.45 -44.83
C LYS A 152 12.51 -12.88 -46.07
N PHE A 153 12.86 -11.59 -46.05
CA PHE A 153 13.60 -10.98 -47.15
C PHE A 153 15.01 -11.56 -47.31
N LEU A 154 15.70 -11.85 -46.20
CA LEU A 154 17.03 -12.44 -46.19
C LEU A 154 17.01 -13.88 -46.72
N GLU A 155 15.99 -14.66 -46.34
CA GLU A 155 15.81 -16.04 -46.82
C GLU A 155 15.44 -16.12 -48.30
N GLU A 156 14.63 -15.17 -48.81
CA GLU A 156 14.10 -15.22 -50.17
C GLU A 156 14.98 -14.52 -51.22
N ASN A 157 15.81 -13.53 -50.84
CA ASN A 157 16.44 -12.61 -51.80
C ASN A 157 17.98 -12.57 -51.74
N ILE A 158 18.64 -13.32 -50.85
CA ILE A 158 20.09 -13.21 -50.63
C ILE A 158 20.75 -14.58 -50.63
N ALA A 159 21.89 -14.70 -51.33
CA ALA A 159 22.70 -15.92 -51.32
C ALA A 159 23.35 -16.13 -49.95
N ALA A 160 23.41 -17.38 -49.47
CA ALA A 160 23.81 -17.71 -48.10
C ALA A 160 25.18 -17.15 -47.65
N GLY A 161 26.12 -16.90 -48.58
CA GLY A 161 27.42 -16.30 -48.27
C GLY A 161 27.39 -14.79 -48.03
N ASP A 162 26.40 -14.06 -48.56
CA ASP A 162 26.26 -12.60 -48.41
C ASP A 162 25.34 -12.21 -47.24
N VAL A 163 24.58 -13.17 -46.71
CA VAL A 163 23.69 -12.98 -45.56
C VAL A 163 24.48 -12.54 -44.33
N GLU A 164 25.65 -13.14 -44.07
CA GLU A 164 26.45 -12.83 -42.88
C GLU A 164 27.00 -11.40 -42.91
N LEU A 165 27.40 -10.93 -44.11
CA LEU A 165 27.93 -9.60 -44.33
C LEU A 165 26.82 -8.53 -44.22
N LEU A 166 25.62 -8.82 -44.75
CA LEU A 166 24.45 -7.96 -44.57
C LEU A 166 23.95 -7.98 -43.11
N MET A 167 24.01 -9.11 -42.41
CA MET A 167 23.69 -9.22 -40.99
C MET A 167 24.62 -8.40 -40.13
N SER A 168 25.91 -8.37 -40.44
CA SER A 168 26.84 -7.46 -39.77
C SER A 168 26.49 -5.99 -40.01
N ALA A 169 26.01 -5.63 -41.20
CA ALA A 169 25.62 -4.25 -41.53
C ALA A 169 24.27 -3.85 -40.88
N LEU A 170 23.33 -4.79 -40.74
CA LEU A 170 22.01 -4.58 -40.16
C LEU A 170 21.95 -4.80 -38.64
N LEU A 171 23.06 -5.19 -38.00
CA LEU A 171 23.15 -5.48 -36.57
C LEU A 171 22.50 -4.41 -35.66
N PRO A 172 22.72 -3.10 -35.86
CA PRO A 172 22.08 -2.08 -35.03
C PRO A 172 20.55 -2.08 -35.15
N LEU A 173 20.03 -2.41 -36.34
CA LEU A 173 18.59 -2.48 -36.59
C LEU A 173 18.01 -3.76 -35.99
N THR A 174 18.67 -4.91 -36.15
CA THR A 174 18.22 -6.18 -35.57
C THR A 174 18.21 -6.12 -34.04
N GLU A 175 19.21 -5.49 -33.41
CA GLU A 175 19.24 -5.26 -31.96
C GLU A 175 18.09 -4.38 -31.46
N ILE A 176 17.72 -3.34 -32.21
CA ILE A 176 16.55 -2.52 -31.88
C ILE A 176 15.30 -3.40 -32.03
N MET A 177 15.20 -4.17 -33.10
CA MET A 177 14.04 -5.03 -33.34
C MET A 177 13.86 -6.09 -32.25
N ASP A 178 14.95 -6.68 -31.75
CA ASP A 178 14.92 -7.63 -30.63
C ASP A 178 14.53 -6.96 -29.32
N ARG A 179 15.04 -5.76 -29.03
CA ARG A 179 14.69 -4.98 -27.84
C ARG A 179 13.19 -4.67 -27.73
N TYR A 180 12.53 -4.40 -28.87
CA TYR A 180 11.11 -4.04 -28.92
C TYR A 180 10.18 -5.21 -29.32
N SER A 181 10.72 -6.41 -29.56
CA SER A 181 9.98 -7.60 -30.02
C SER A 181 8.78 -7.98 -29.14
N LYS A 182 8.89 -7.76 -27.82
CA LYS A 182 7.83 -8.07 -26.83
C LYS A 182 6.91 -6.87 -26.55
N GLY A 183 7.02 -5.81 -27.33
CA GLY A 183 6.23 -4.58 -27.19
C GLY A 183 6.91 -3.51 -26.33
N LEU A 184 6.44 -2.28 -26.51
CA LEU A 184 7.02 -1.07 -25.90
C LEU A 184 7.04 -1.14 -24.37
N LYS A 185 5.95 -1.59 -23.74
CA LYS A 185 5.85 -1.65 -22.29
C LYS A 185 6.85 -2.63 -21.68
N VAL A 186 7.13 -3.74 -22.37
CA VAL A 186 8.14 -4.71 -21.91
C VAL A 186 9.55 -4.11 -22.04
N HIS A 187 9.81 -3.36 -23.11
CA HIS A 187 11.09 -2.66 -23.27
C HIS A 187 11.29 -1.59 -22.19
N GLU A 188 10.26 -0.78 -21.90
CA GLU A 188 10.27 0.20 -20.80
C GLU A 188 10.70 -0.45 -19.48
N LEU A 189 10.13 -1.61 -19.14
CA LEU A 189 10.47 -2.33 -17.91
C LEU A 189 11.85 -3.00 -17.98
N SER A 190 12.33 -3.37 -19.17
CA SER A 190 13.64 -4.00 -19.34
C SER A 190 14.81 -3.08 -18.99
N VAL A 191 14.65 -1.76 -19.15
CA VAL A 191 15.68 -0.75 -18.85
C VAL A 191 16.02 -0.69 -17.35
N PRO A 192 15.07 -0.44 -16.42
CA PRO A 192 15.35 -0.47 -14.99
C PRO A 192 15.73 -1.87 -14.50
N LEU A 193 15.17 -2.94 -15.07
CA LEU A 193 15.59 -4.31 -14.76
C LEU A 193 17.07 -4.55 -15.10
N GLY A 194 17.53 -4.07 -16.25
CA GLY A 194 18.94 -4.14 -16.65
C GLY A 194 19.86 -3.39 -15.68
N LEU A 195 19.47 -2.20 -15.23
CA LEU A 195 20.23 -1.44 -14.22
C LEU A 195 20.31 -2.17 -12.87
N MET A 196 19.20 -2.78 -12.43
CA MET A 196 19.17 -3.57 -11.19
C MET A 196 20.01 -4.86 -11.29
N GLU A 197 20.00 -5.53 -12.45
CA GLU A 197 20.80 -6.73 -12.69
C GLU A 197 22.29 -6.39 -12.75
N GLN A 198 22.67 -5.26 -13.37
CA GLN A 198 24.04 -4.75 -13.34
C GLN A 198 24.49 -4.44 -11.91
N TYR A 199 23.66 -3.74 -11.14
CA TYR A 199 23.92 -3.50 -9.72
C TYR A 199 24.17 -4.81 -8.95
N TRP A 200 23.25 -5.77 -9.07
CA TRP A 200 23.37 -7.07 -8.39
C TRP A 200 24.62 -7.85 -8.82
N SER A 201 24.95 -7.85 -10.12
CA SER A 201 26.11 -8.57 -10.65
C SER A 201 27.44 -8.12 -10.05
N ILE A 202 27.58 -6.82 -9.77
CA ILE A 202 28.75 -6.25 -9.11
C ILE A 202 28.69 -6.50 -7.60
N GLU A 203 27.60 -6.10 -6.94
CA GLU A 203 27.53 -6.15 -5.47
C GLU A 203 27.53 -7.58 -4.91
N LYS A 204 27.05 -8.56 -5.69
CA LYS A 204 27.13 -9.97 -5.29
C LYS A 204 28.57 -10.46 -5.14
N LEU A 205 29.52 -9.94 -5.92
CA LEU A 205 30.93 -10.35 -5.83
C LEU A 205 31.56 -9.99 -4.48
N PHE A 206 31.07 -8.90 -3.88
CA PHE A 206 31.50 -8.36 -2.59
C PHE A 206 30.56 -8.77 -1.43
N SER A 207 29.46 -9.48 -1.72
CA SER A 207 28.49 -9.93 -0.72
C SER A 207 28.94 -11.22 -0.07
N GLY A 208 29.43 -11.14 1.17
CA GLY A 208 29.78 -12.30 1.99
C GLY A 208 29.99 -11.92 3.45
N GLN A 209 29.63 -12.81 4.38
CA GLN A 209 29.60 -12.54 5.82
C GLN A 209 31.00 -12.34 6.44
N ASN A 210 32.07 -12.57 5.68
CA ASN A 210 33.46 -12.43 6.11
C ASN A 210 34.45 -12.12 4.95
N THR A 211 33.97 -11.58 3.83
CA THR A 211 34.81 -11.27 2.66
C THR A 211 35.44 -9.88 2.81
N ARG A 212 36.78 -9.80 2.76
CA ARG A 212 37.50 -8.53 2.67
C ARG A 212 37.58 -8.13 1.20
N ASP A 213 37.39 -6.84 0.92
CA ASP A 213 37.43 -6.32 -0.46
C ASP A 213 38.75 -6.67 -1.15
N GLU A 214 39.87 -6.66 -0.41
CA GLU A 214 41.19 -7.04 -0.90
C GLU A 214 41.23 -8.47 -1.45
N ASP A 215 40.66 -9.43 -0.73
CA ASP A 215 40.63 -10.84 -1.14
C ASP A 215 39.78 -11.05 -2.40
N VAL A 216 38.67 -10.31 -2.49
CA VAL A 216 37.77 -10.33 -3.66
C VAL A 216 38.47 -9.74 -4.88
N ILE A 217 39.20 -8.64 -4.72
CA ILE A 217 39.95 -7.99 -5.81
C ILE A 217 41.06 -8.91 -6.32
N LEU A 218 41.79 -9.57 -5.41
CA LEU A 218 42.83 -10.54 -5.79
C LEU A 218 42.24 -11.71 -6.57
N ARG A 219 41.12 -12.27 -6.09
CA ARG A 219 40.39 -13.34 -6.82
C ARG A 219 39.96 -12.86 -8.21
N LEU A 220 39.37 -11.67 -8.32
CA LEU A 220 38.91 -11.12 -9.61
C LEU A 220 40.07 -10.86 -10.57
N ARG A 221 41.23 -10.42 -10.06
CA ARG A 221 42.46 -10.24 -10.85
C ARG A 221 42.98 -11.57 -11.38
N ASP A 222 42.99 -12.61 -10.56
CA ASP A 222 43.50 -13.91 -10.94
C ASP A 222 42.56 -14.59 -11.96
N GLU A 223 41.23 -14.41 -11.81
CA GLU A 223 40.21 -14.87 -12.77
C GLU A 223 40.19 -14.10 -14.09
N ASN A 224 40.57 -12.81 -14.09
CA ASN A 224 40.56 -11.92 -15.26
C ASN A 224 41.96 -11.43 -15.61
N SER A 225 42.94 -12.33 -15.63
CA SER A 225 44.35 -12.00 -15.93
C SER A 225 44.54 -11.38 -17.33
N ASP A 226 43.68 -11.73 -18.29
CA ASP A 226 43.70 -11.19 -19.66
C ASP A 226 43.09 -9.78 -19.77
N ASP A 227 42.27 -9.34 -18.81
CA ASP A 227 41.53 -8.07 -18.88
C ASP A 227 41.39 -7.39 -17.51
N ILE A 228 42.49 -6.78 -17.07
CA ILE A 228 42.58 -6.04 -15.80
C ILE A 228 41.61 -4.85 -15.75
N ASN A 229 41.23 -4.28 -16.91
CA ASN A 229 40.33 -3.14 -16.96
C ASN A 229 38.94 -3.52 -16.40
N LYS A 230 38.46 -4.75 -16.62
CA LYS A 230 37.21 -5.23 -16.03
C LYS A 230 37.26 -5.24 -14.51
N VAL A 231 38.39 -5.64 -13.94
CA VAL A 231 38.61 -5.64 -12.48
C VAL A 231 38.57 -4.21 -11.95
N PHE A 232 39.27 -3.29 -12.62
CA PHE A 232 39.27 -1.88 -12.25
C PHE A 232 37.86 -1.27 -12.30
N LEU A 233 37.09 -1.53 -13.37
CA LEU A 233 35.71 -1.03 -13.51
C LEU A 233 34.77 -1.60 -12.45
N ALA A 234 34.90 -2.89 -12.12
CA ALA A 234 34.10 -3.51 -11.05
C ALA A 234 34.41 -2.88 -9.68
N VAL A 235 35.68 -2.60 -9.39
CA VAL A 235 36.11 -1.94 -8.14
C VAL A 235 35.66 -0.48 -8.11
N LEU A 236 35.78 0.25 -9.22
CA LEU A 236 35.30 1.63 -9.34
C LEU A 236 33.79 1.71 -9.05
N SER A 237 33.01 0.81 -9.65
CA SER A 237 31.58 0.69 -9.42
C SER A 237 31.25 0.41 -7.94
N HIS A 238 31.94 -0.55 -7.31
CA HIS A 238 31.72 -0.88 -5.90
C HIS A 238 32.11 0.28 -4.96
N SER A 239 33.18 1.03 -5.27
CA SER A 239 33.63 2.19 -4.48
C SER A 239 32.57 3.30 -4.35
N LYS A 240 31.60 3.34 -5.28
CA LYS A 240 30.49 4.32 -5.33
C LYS A 240 29.13 3.70 -5.02
N ILE A 241 29.09 2.62 -4.24
CA ILE A 241 27.85 1.94 -3.83
C ILE A 241 26.80 2.87 -3.21
N ALA A 242 27.20 3.94 -2.50
CA ALA A 242 26.26 4.89 -1.91
C ALA A 242 25.39 5.59 -2.96
N SER A 243 25.98 6.08 -4.04
CA SER A 243 25.28 6.73 -5.15
C SER A 243 24.39 5.74 -5.90
N LYS A 244 24.89 4.51 -6.08
CA LYS A 244 24.14 3.40 -6.68
C LYS A 244 22.91 3.03 -5.86
N ASN A 245 23.05 2.94 -4.54
CA ASN A 245 21.94 2.63 -3.63
C ASN A 245 20.82 3.67 -3.74
N ASN A 246 21.16 4.95 -3.81
CA ASN A 246 20.17 6.02 -3.98
C ASN A 246 19.40 5.86 -5.30
N LEU A 247 20.08 5.51 -6.39
CA LEU A 247 19.43 5.25 -7.67
C LEU A 247 18.52 4.01 -7.60
N ILE A 248 19.00 2.89 -7.05
CA ILE A 248 18.19 1.67 -6.95
C ILE A 248 16.99 1.88 -6.02
N LEU A 249 17.14 2.59 -4.90
CA LEU A 249 16.03 2.94 -4.01
C LEU A 249 14.98 3.80 -4.73
N ALA A 250 15.41 4.80 -5.50
CA ALA A 250 14.51 5.64 -6.30
C ALA A 250 13.76 4.82 -7.37
N ILE A 251 14.43 3.86 -8.02
CA ILE A 251 13.76 2.96 -8.97
C ILE A 251 12.77 2.04 -8.24
N LEU A 252 13.14 1.46 -7.09
CA LEU A 252 12.22 0.63 -6.29
C LEU A 252 11.00 1.40 -5.80
N GLU A 253 11.17 2.66 -5.42
CA GLU A 253 10.08 3.55 -5.03
C GLU A 253 9.16 3.88 -6.22
N GLU A 254 9.72 4.13 -7.40
CA GLU A 254 8.94 4.45 -8.59
C GLU A 254 8.07 3.27 -9.05
N TYR A 255 8.64 2.06 -9.02
CA TYR A 255 7.97 0.82 -9.43
C TYR A 255 7.33 0.05 -8.26
N SER A 256 7.13 0.69 -7.11
CA SER A 256 6.51 0.05 -5.95
C SER A 256 5.09 -0.50 -6.27
N PRO A 257 4.72 -1.70 -5.77
CA PRO A 257 3.40 -2.32 -5.92
C PRO A 257 2.24 -1.49 -5.39
N ASN A 258 2.52 -0.59 -4.44
CA ASN A 258 1.50 0.20 -3.77
C ASN A 258 1.01 1.38 -4.62
N LYS A 259 1.65 1.67 -5.76
CA LYS A 259 1.16 2.67 -6.71
C LYS A 259 0.05 2.09 -7.61
N PRO A 260 -1.01 2.85 -7.93
CA PRO A 260 -2.07 2.39 -8.82
C PRO A 260 -1.51 2.04 -10.21
N ASN A 261 -2.01 0.95 -10.82
CA ASN A 261 -1.63 0.40 -12.14
C ASN A 261 -0.34 -0.46 -12.23
N ASN A 262 0.38 -0.71 -11.13
CA ASN A 262 1.63 -1.49 -11.15
C ASN A 262 1.46 -3.02 -10.91
N GLY A 263 0.23 -3.53 -10.73
CA GLY A 263 -0.01 -4.93 -10.35
C GLY A 263 0.54 -5.97 -11.34
N SER A 264 0.42 -5.72 -12.64
CA SER A 264 0.98 -6.59 -13.69
C SER A 264 2.50 -6.45 -13.88
N ILE A 265 3.09 -5.32 -13.46
CA ILE A 265 4.50 -4.98 -13.66
C ILE A 265 5.41 -5.80 -12.72
N ILE A 266 4.92 -6.12 -11.53
CA ILE A 266 5.71 -6.82 -10.49
C ILE A 266 6.10 -8.24 -10.88
N LYS A 267 5.30 -8.93 -11.71
CA LYS A 267 5.67 -10.26 -12.21
C LYS A 267 7.03 -10.23 -12.92
N PHE A 268 7.37 -9.13 -13.58
CA PHE A 268 8.66 -8.92 -14.24
C PHE A 268 9.80 -8.62 -13.26
N PHE A 269 9.51 -7.95 -12.13
CA PHE A 269 10.51 -7.58 -11.12
C PHE A 269 10.76 -8.66 -10.06
N ARG A 270 9.85 -9.63 -9.87
CA ARG A 270 10.01 -10.71 -8.86
C ARG A 270 11.37 -11.42 -8.91
N PRO A 271 11.91 -11.84 -10.08
CA PRO A 271 13.19 -12.53 -10.14
C PRO A 271 14.35 -11.67 -9.63
N ILE A 272 14.39 -10.38 -10.00
CA ILE A 272 15.46 -9.47 -9.56
C ILE A 272 15.28 -9.04 -8.12
N LEU A 273 14.05 -8.83 -7.64
CA LEU A 273 13.79 -8.52 -6.23
C LEU A 273 14.27 -9.65 -5.34
N LYS A 274 14.02 -10.92 -5.71
CA LYS A 274 14.55 -12.09 -5.00
C LYS A 274 16.09 -12.05 -4.93
N LYS A 275 16.77 -11.84 -6.06
CA LYS A 275 18.23 -11.68 -6.12
C LYS A 275 18.75 -10.55 -5.23
N LEU A 276 18.08 -9.39 -5.22
CA LEU A 276 18.45 -8.26 -4.36
C LEU A 276 18.28 -8.56 -2.87
N THR A 277 17.35 -9.44 -2.48
CA THR A 277 17.22 -9.87 -1.08
C THR A 277 18.36 -10.76 -0.58
N GLU A 278 19.17 -11.33 -1.47
CA GLU A 278 20.32 -12.18 -1.15
C GLU A 278 21.58 -11.34 -0.81
N LEU A 279 21.52 -10.02 -0.97
CA LEU A 279 22.64 -9.12 -0.68
C LEU A 279 22.75 -8.88 0.84
N GLU A 280 23.78 -9.43 1.46
CA GLU A 280 24.01 -9.38 2.92
C GLU A 280 25.05 -8.32 3.35
N TYR A 281 25.61 -7.58 2.39
CA TYR A 281 26.60 -6.53 2.66
C TYR A 281 26.00 -5.35 3.42
N ARG A 282 26.70 -4.84 4.45
CA ARG A 282 26.20 -3.77 5.36
C ARG A 282 25.77 -2.51 4.62
N VAL A 283 26.44 -2.17 3.52
CA VAL A 283 26.18 -0.93 2.79
C VAL A 283 24.98 -1.09 1.84
N SER A 284 24.68 -2.31 1.36
CA SER A 284 23.50 -2.61 0.52
C SER A 284 22.25 -3.00 1.33
N THR A 285 22.34 -3.13 2.66
CA THR A 285 21.24 -3.59 3.52
C THR A 285 19.96 -2.79 3.34
N LYS A 286 20.04 -1.46 3.15
CA LYS A 286 18.87 -0.61 2.89
C LYS A 286 18.12 -1.02 1.61
N VAL A 287 18.86 -1.32 0.54
CA VAL A 287 18.31 -1.78 -0.74
C VAL A 287 17.71 -3.18 -0.58
N ALA A 288 18.42 -4.09 0.10
CA ALA A 288 17.95 -5.46 0.34
C ALA A 288 16.67 -5.51 1.19
N LEU A 289 16.59 -4.68 2.24
CA LEU A 289 15.38 -4.54 3.06
C LEU A 289 14.20 -4.00 2.25
N LYS A 290 14.44 -2.95 1.44
CA LYS A 290 13.39 -2.40 0.58
C LYS A 290 12.94 -3.42 -0.46
N ALA A 291 13.86 -4.13 -1.11
CA ALA A 291 13.54 -5.20 -2.05
C ALA A 291 12.77 -6.36 -1.38
N ARG A 292 13.09 -6.70 -0.12
CA ARG A 292 12.37 -7.72 0.65
C ARG A 292 10.95 -7.29 1.00
N GLU A 293 10.75 -6.03 1.38
CA GLU A 293 9.43 -5.44 1.57
C GLU A 293 8.61 -5.53 0.27
N GLU A 294 9.14 -5.03 -0.85
CA GLU A 294 8.42 -5.02 -2.12
C GLU A 294 8.17 -6.43 -2.70
N HIS A 295 9.06 -7.39 -2.45
CA HIS A 295 8.87 -8.78 -2.87
C HIS A 295 7.79 -9.51 -2.06
N ARG A 296 7.69 -9.24 -0.75
CA ARG A 296 6.83 -9.99 0.18
C ARG A 296 5.49 -9.33 0.44
N THR A 297 5.31 -8.06 0.10
CA THR A 297 4.01 -7.39 0.23
C THR A 297 2.93 -8.10 -0.59
N PRO A 298 1.80 -8.51 0.03
CA PRO A 298 0.74 -9.19 -0.68
C PRO A 298 0.01 -8.23 -1.62
N HIS A 299 -0.08 -8.61 -2.89
CA HIS A 299 -0.63 -7.76 -3.94
C HIS A 299 -2.15 -7.77 -3.98
N GLN A 300 -2.73 -6.60 -4.22
CA GLN A 300 -4.17 -6.41 -4.31
C GLN A 300 -4.84 -7.24 -5.43
N GLU A 301 -4.22 -7.34 -6.60
CA GLU A 301 -4.81 -8.06 -7.74
C GLU A 301 -4.98 -9.56 -7.44
N THR A 302 -3.98 -10.19 -6.82
CA THR A 302 -4.06 -11.59 -6.41
C THR A 302 -5.11 -11.79 -5.32
N LEU A 303 -5.18 -10.88 -4.34
CA LEU A 303 -6.16 -10.95 -3.27
C LEU A 303 -7.59 -10.62 -3.73
N LYS A 304 -7.74 -9.94 -4.87
CA LYS A 304 -9.05 -9.52 -5.40
C LYS A 304 -9.98 -10.71 -5.63
N GLU A 305 -9.46 -11.83 -6.10
CA GLU A 305 -10.24 -13.06 -6.29
C GLU A 305 -10.85 -13.54 -4.97
N VAL A 306 -10.07 -13.53 -3.88
CA VAL A 306 -10.53 -13.94 -2.55
C VAL A 306 -11.45 -12.88 -1.93
N ILE A 307 -11.20 -11.59 -2.14
CA ILE A 307 -12.03 -10.49 -1.63
C ILE A 307 -13.41 -10.48 -2.30
N ASP A 308 -13.45 -10.60 -3.62
CA ASP A 308 -14.68 -10.57 -4.41
C ASP A 308 -15.38 -11.95 -4.47
N SER A 309 -14.74 -12.99 -3.91
CA SER A 309 -15.28 -14.35 -3.85
C SER A 309 -16.69 -14.38 -3.24
N LYS A 310 -17.56 -15.17 -3.87
CA LYS A 310 -18.95 -15.39 -3.47
C LYS A 310 -19.11 -16.29 -2.23
N TYR A 311 -18.07 -17.04 -1.89
CA TYR A 311 -18.11 -18.08 -0.85
C TYR A 311 -17.84 -17.53 0.56
N THR A 312 -18.08 -18.32 1.60
CA THR A 312 -17.59 -17.99 2.94
C THR A 312 -16.05 -17.97 2.91
N VAL A 313 -15.47 -16.93 3.50
CA VAL A 313 -14.00 -16.75 3.60
C VAL A 313 -13.61 -16.39 5.02
N LEU A 314 -14.46 -15.65 5.74
CA LEU A 314 -14.18 -15.19 7.12
C LEU A 314 -14.08 -16.36 8.12
N ASP A 315 -14.72 -17.49 7.83
CA ASP A 315 -14.61 -18.75 8.57
C ASP A 315 -13.16 -19.23 8.64
N VAL A 316 -12.51 -19.38 7.49
CA VAL A 316 -11.13 -19.90 7.41
C VAL A 316 -10.10 -18.79 7.65
N LEU A 317 -10.44 -17.53 7.35
CA LEU A 317 -9.50 -16.40 7.42
C LEU A 317 -8.94 -16.18 8.82
N SER A 318 -9.73 -16.51 9.85
CA SER A 318 -9.34 -16.37 11.26
C SER A 318 -8.07 -17.15 11.63
N THR A 319 -7.86 -18.32 10.99
CA THR A 319 -6.66 -19.15 11.19
C THR A 319 -5.36 -18.47 10.73
N PHE A 320 -5.46 -17.46 9.85
CA PHE A 320 -4.31 -16.78 9.27
C PHE A 320 -3.95 -15.45 9.96
N PHE A 321 -4.76 -14.93 10.89
CA PHE A 321 -4.53 -13.60 11.49
C PHE A 321 -3.19 -13.47 12.20
N ALA A 322 -2.76 -14.47 12.98
CA ALA A 322 -1.45 -14.50 13.65
C ALA A 322 -0.61 -15.68 13.17
N HIS A 323 -0.44 -15.80 11.85
CA HIS A 323 0.36 -16.86 11.23
C HIS A 323 1.86 -16.68 11.54
N ALA A 324 2.62 -17.79 11.55
CA ALA A 324 4.08 -17.76 11.81
C ALA A 324 4.87 -16.93 10.80
N ASP A 325 4.35 -16.79 9.57
CA ASP A 325 4.84 -15.82 8.58
C ASP A 325 4.06 -14.50 8.70
N PRO A 326 4.72 -13.40 9.12
CA PRO A 326 4.09 -12.09 9.27
C PRO A 326 3.44 -11.55 7.99
N TRP A 327 3.93 -11.95 6.81
CA TRP A 327 3.39 -11.48 5.53
C TRP A 327 2.08 -12.17 5.17
N VAL A 328 1.90 -13.43 5.60
CA VAL A 328 0.64 -14.17 5.47
C VAL A 328 -0.41 -13.56 6.40
N SER A 329 -0.03 -13.24 7.63
CA SER A 329 -0.87 -12.50 8.59
C SER A 329 -1.34 -11.16 7.99
N LEU A 330 -0.42 -10.37 7.44
CA LEU A 330 -0.75 -9.10 6.80
C LEU A 330 -1.65 -9.28 5.56
N ALA A 331 -1.48 -10.35 4.78
CA ALA A 331 -2.37 -10.68 3.67
C ALA A 331 -3.79 -11.00 4.17
N ALA A 332 -3.90 -11.77 5.24
CA ALA A 332 -5.18 -12.14 5.83
C ALA A 332 -5.96 -10.93 6.35
N LEU A 333 -5.29 -10.01 7.05
CA LEU A 333 -5.88 -8.75 7.51
C LEU A 333 -6.35 -7.88 6.34
N LYS A 334 -5.55 -7.75 5.28
CA LYS A 334 -5.96 -7.00 4.08
C LYS A 334 -7.20 -7.60 3.40
N VAL A 335 -7.30 -8.93 3.36
CA VAL A 335 -8.50 -9.61 2.84
C VAL A 335 -9.70 -9.33 3.74
N TYR A 336 -9.50 -9.37 5.06
CA TYR A 336 -10.53 -9.11 6.05
C TYR A 336 -11.14 -7.71 5.88
N ASP A 337 -10.32 -6.67 5.96
CA ASP A 337 -10.77 -5.28 5.92
C ASP A 337 -11.53 -4.98 4.62
N ARG A 338 -10.98 -5.42 3.48
CA ARG A 338 -11.60 -5.19 2.17
C ARG A 338 -12.89 -5.97 1.97
N ARG A 339 -12.99 -7.17 2.54
CA ARG A 339 -14.20 -8.01 2.45
C ARG A 339 -15.29 -7.52 3.40
N ALA A 340 -14.95 -7.22 4.66
CA ALA A 340 -15.88 -6.70 5.67
C ALA A 340 -16.42 -5.32 5.29
N TYR A 341 -15.54 -4.41 4.83
CA TYR A 341 -15.91 -3.04 4.50
C TYR A 341 -16.31 -2.83 3.03
N ARG A 342 -16.82 -3.87 2.34
CA ARG A 342 -17.23 -3.77 0.93
C ARG A 342 -18.30 -2.69 0.65
N ALA A 343 -19.19 -2.46 1.62
CA ALA A 343 -20.20 -1.40 1.57
C ALA A 343 -19.63 0.02 1.75
N TYR A 344 -18.37 0.13 2.18
CA TYR A 344 -17.65 1.37 2.41
C TYR A 344 -16.64 1.64 1.29
N GLU A 345 -16.23 2.89 1.17
CA GLU A 345 -15.10 3.30 0.34
C GLU A 345 -13.86 3.29 1.22
N LEU A 346 -12.90 2.43 0.87
CA LEU A 346 -11.61 2.33 1.54
C LEU A 346 -10.61 3.20 0.78
N HIS A 347 -9.88 4.05 1.50
CA HIS A 347 -8.86 4.92 0.92
C HIS A 347 -7.47 4.29 1.07
N ALA A 348 -6.73 4.66 2.12
CA ALA A 348 -5.40 4.12 2.41
C ALA A 348 -5.50 2.96 3.40
N VAL A 349 -4.71 1.91 3.17
CA VAL A 349 -4.49 0.82 4.12
C VAL A 349 -3.00 0.79 4.45
N ASN A 350 -2.65 1.27 5.64
CA ASN A 350 -1.27 1.40 6.10
C ASN A 350 -0.95 0.26 7.07
N TYR A 351 0.28 -0.24 7.00
CA TYR A 351 0.80 -1.24 7.93
C TYR A 351 1.89 -0.60 8.78
N HIS A 352 1.78 -0.76 10.09
CA HIS A 352 2.73 -0.20 11.05
C HIS A 352 3.51 -1.33 11.70
N ASN A 353 4.82 -1.16 11.73
CA ASN A 353 5.72 -1.96 12.55
C ASN A 353 6.28 -1.03 13.63
N LEU A 354 5.66 -1.03 14.81
CA LEU A 354 5.99 -0.09 15.87
C LEU A 354 7.37 -0.37 16.50
N ASP A 355 7.79 -1.65 16.56
CA ASP A 355 9.00 -2.06 17.31
C ASP A 355 9.99 -2.91 16.50
N SER A 356 9.88 -2.91 15.17
CA SER A 356 10.63 -3.81 14.26
C SER A 356 10.33 -5.31 14.42
N GLU A 357 9.50 -5.72 15.38
CA GLU A 357 9.06 -7.09 15.61
C GLU A 357 7.56 -7.29 15.28
N PRO A 358 7.18 -8.44 14.67
CA PRO A 358 5.78 -8.78 14.41
C PRO A 358 5.00 -8.94 15.73
N PRO A 359 3.66 -8.81 15.73
CA PRO A 359 2.75 -8.66 14.60
C PRO A 359 2.63 -7.26 13.99
N PHE A 360 2.25 -7.21 12.70
CA PHE A 360 1.89 -5.97 12.02
C PHE A 360 0.49 -5.49 12.41
N ILE A 361 0.37 -4.22 12.78
CA ILE A 361 -0.92 -3.57 13.00
C ILE A 361 -1.33 -2.88 11.70
N VAL A 362 -2.57 -3.11 11.27
CA VAL A 362 -3.11 -2.52 10.04
C VAL A 362 -4.07 -1.41 10.40
N THR A 363 -3.91 -0.25 9.75
CA THR A 363 -4.85 0.88 9.85
C THR A 363 -5.44 1.19 8.48
N TRP A 364 -6.72 1.55 8.45
CA TRP A 364 -7.38 1.93 7.21
C TRP A 364 -8.32 3.12 7.39
N ASP A 365 -8.41 3.92 6.34
CA ASP A 365 -9.32 5.05 6.27
C ASP A 365 -10.56 4.68 5.45
N PHE A 366 -11.76 4.95 5.99
CA PHE A 366 -13.01 4.55 5.37
C PHE A 366 -14.13 5.58 5.49
N GLN A 367 -14.99 5.61 4.48
CA GLN A 367 -16.21 6.42 4.44
C GLN A 367 -17.39 5.58 3.95
N LEU A 368 -18.61 5.91 4.37
CA LEU A 368 -19.79 5.23 3.84
C LEU A 368 -20.00 5.65 2.39
N LYS A 369 -20.15 4.69 1.47
CA LYS A 369 -20.42 5.00 0.07
C LYS A 369 -21.74 5.78 -0.03
N LYS A 370 -21.74 6.89 -0.78
CA LYS A 370 -22.99 7.57 -1.16
C LYS A 370 -23.88 6.57 -1.92
N PRO A 371 -25.19 6.49 -1.62
CA PRO A 371 -26.07 5.43 -2.12
C PRO A 371 -26.28 5.53 -3.63
N SER A 372 -25.40 4.87 -4.38
CA SER A 372 -25.43 4.71 -5.83
C SER A 372 -25.79 3.29 -6.27
N ALA A 373 -25.80 2.32 -5.34
CA ALA A 373 -26.06 0.90 -5.60
C ALA A 373 -27.18 0.33 -4.70
N PRO A 374 -27.91 -0.73 -5.14
CA PRO A 374 -29.08 -1.32 -4.45
C PRO A 374 -28.80 -2.05 -3.12
N ALA A 375 -27.54 -2.16 -2.69
CA ALA A 375 -27.15 -3.10 -1.64
C ALA A 375 -27.33 -2.59 -0.19
N THR A 376 -27.57 -1.29 0.02
CA THR A 376 -27.66 -0.73 1.38
C THR A 376 -28.82 0.26 1.52
N PRO A 377 -30.01 -0.21 1.91
CA PRO A 377 -31.08 0.68 2.32
C PRO A 377 -30.68 1.42 3.61
N THR A 378 -30.26 2.69 3.52
CA THR A 378 -29.96 3.53 4.70
C THR A 378 -31.20 4.24 5.24
N VAL A 379 -31.40 4.18 6.56
CA VAL A 379 -32.49 4.85 7.27
C VAL A 379 -32.33 6.37 7.18
N GLU A 380 -33.22 7.04 6.43
CA GLU A 380 -33.44 8.48 6.60
C GLU A 380 -34.45 8.65 7.75
N ARG A 381 -33.98 8.94 8.97
CA ARG A 381 -34.88 9.36 10.05
C ARG A 381 -35.49 10.71 9.65
N GLY A 382 -36.79 10.87 9.88
CA GLY A 382 -37.63 11.99 9.43
C GLY A 382 -37.29 13.38 10.00
N ASP A 383 -36.08 13.59 10.52
CA ASP A 383 -35.60 14.89 10.93
C ASP A 383 -34.73 15.47 9.81
N GLY A 384 -35.23 16.53 9.15
CA GLY A 384 -34.74 17.02 7.87
C GLY A 384 -33.26 17.40 7.77
N PHE A 385 -32.51 17.39 8.88
CA PHE A 385 -31.15 17.95 9.01
C PHE A 385 -30.02 16.93 9.28
N LYS A 386 -30.30 15.68 9.66
CA LYS A 386 -29.28 14.67 10.00
C LYS A 386 -29.48 13.34 9.25
N ARG A 387 -28.39 12.67 8.85
CA ARG A 387 -28.38 11.36 8.18
C ARG A 387 -27.58 10.33 8.97
N VAL A 388 -27.87 9.04 8.83
CA VAL A 388 -27.10 7.96 9.47
C VAL A 388 -25.72 7.82 8.80
N GLY A 389 -24.64 7.90 9.59
CA GLY A 389 -23.26 7.77 9.09
C GLY A 389 -22.62 6.39 9.32
N SER A 390 -23.28 5.51 10.08
CA SER A 390 -22.79 4.15 10.38
C SER A 390 -23.84 3.10 10.09
N ILE A 391 -23.42 1.96 9.54
CA ILE A 391 -24.31 0.84 9.22
C ILE A 391 -24.68 0.03 10.47
N SER A 392 -23.69 -0.23 11.35
CA SER A 392 -23.93 -1.03 12.56
C SER A 392 -24.63 -0.24 13.65
N ASP A 393 -24.42 1.07 13.64
CA ASP A 393 -24.89 1.96 14.70
C ASP A 393 -25.76 3.06 14.09
N LEU A 394 -27.07 2.82 14.16
CA LEU A 394 -28.09 3.73 13.65
C LEU A 394 -28.21 5.00 14.49
N SER A 395 -27.56 5.06 15.66
CA SER A 395 -27.51 6.27 16.50
C SER A 395 -26.43 7.26 16.06
N PHE A 396 -25.47 6.83 15.22
CA PHE A 396 -24.43 7.72 14.69
C PHE A 396 -24.97 8.59 13.55
N LEU A 397 -25.18 9.87 13.84
CA LEU A 397 -25.79 10.84 12.93
C LEU A 397 -24.78 11.88 12.45
N VAL A 398 -24.80 12.17 11.16
CA VAL A 398 -23.97 13.19 10.48
C VAL A 398 -24.88 14.27 9.91
N GLY A 399 -24.49 15.54 10.00
CA GLY A 399 -25.24 16.65 9.40
C GLY A 399 -25.35 16.50 7.87
N LYS A 400 -26.52 16.79 7.28
CA LYS A 400 -26.70 16.67 5.81
C LYS A 400 -25.81 17.61 4.99
N SER A 401 -25.39 18.74 5.56
CA SER A 401 -24.55 19.75 4.95
C SER A 401 -23.05 19.57 5.24
N GLU A 402 -22.69 18.63 6.11
CA GLU A 402 -21.30 18.39 6.49
C GLU A 402 -20.66 17.33 5.61
N ILE A 403 -19.41 17.56 5.22
CA ILE A 403 -18.57 16.56 4.56
C ILE A 403 -18.44 15.39 5.53
N GLU A 404 -18.73 14.17 5.07
CA GLU A 404 -18.57 12.98 5.91
C GLU A 404 -17.12 12.89 6.39
N PRO A 405 -16.85 12.87 7.70
CA PRO A 405 -15.49 12.75 8.18
C PRO A 405 -14.94 11.39 7.76
N VAL A 406 -13.71 11.37 7.23
CA VAL A 406 -12.95 10.13 7.05
C VAL A 406 -12.82 9.47 8.41
N ARG A 407 -13.26 8.21 8.52
CA ARG A 407 -13.12 7.43 9.74
C ARG A 407 -11.87 6.56 9.65
N LYS A 408 -11.25 6.31 10.79
CA LYS A 408 -10.06 5.46 10.89
C LYS A 408 -10.39 4.15 11.58
N GLY A 409 -10.00 3.04 10.98
CA GLY A 409 -10.06 1.71 11.54
C GLY A 409 -8.67 1.19 11.87
N VAL A 410 -8.59 0.38 12.93
CA VAL A 410 -7.36 -0.32 13.32
C VAL A 410 -7.69 -1.78 13.63
N ILE A 411 -6.83 -2.70 13.17
CA ILE A 411 -6.92 -4.13 13.49
C ILE A 411 -5.59 -4.66 14.03
N SER A 412 -5.63 -5.28 15.20
CA SER A 412 -4.49 -5.95 15.83
C SER A 412 -4.68 -7.47 15.79
N PRO A 413 -3.78 -8.23 15.13
CA PRO A 413 -3.82 -9.68 15.20
C PRO A 413 -3.11 -10.17 16.48
N ILE A 414 -3.74 -11.10 17.20
CA ILE A 414 -3.19 -11.73 18.40
C ILE A 414 -3.34 -13.25 18.31
N THR A 415 -2.43 -13.99 18.96
CA THR A 415 -2.51 -15.46 18.96
C THR A 415 -3.53 -15.96 19.97
N PHE A 416 -3.47 -15.43 21.19
CA PHE A 416 -4.34 -15.73 22.32
C PHE A 416 -4.87 -14.44 22.95
N LEU A 417 -5.96 -14.56 23.71
CA LEU A 417 -6.63 -13.39 24.29
C LEU A 417 -5.77 -12.65 25.34
N ASP A 418 -4.85 -13.34 26.02
CA ASP A 418 -3.98 -12.73 27.03
C ASP A 418 -3.01 -11.69 26.43
N GLU A 419 -2.69 -11.81 25.14
CA GLU A 419 -1.85 -10.84 24.43
C GLU A 419 -2.62 -9.53 24.11
N ALA A 420 -3.95 -9.52 24.26
CA ALA A 420 -4.78 -8.39 23.88
C ALA A 420 -4.42 -7.10 24.63
N GLU A 421 -4.03 -7.19 25.91
CA GLU A 421 -3.67 -6.03 26.73
C GLU A 421 -2.51 -5.23 26.10
N GLU A 422 -1.44 -5.92 25.70
CA GLU A 422 -0.25 -5.28 25.16
C GLU A 422 -0.50 -4.68 23.76
N TYR A 423 -1.13 -5.45 22.87
CA TYR A 423 -1.32 -5.02 21.48
C TYR A 423 -2.43 -4.00 21.30
N HIS A 424 -3.41 -3.96 22.21
CA HIS A 424 -4.49 -2.98 22.16
C HIS A 424 -3.97 -1.55 22.36
N VAL A 425 -3.15 -1.32 23.39
CA VAL A 425 -2.54 -0.01 23.66
C VAL A 425 -1.70 0.46 22.47
N ARG A 426 -0.88 -0.43 21.91
CA ARG A 426 -0.06 -0.17 20.71
C ARG A 426 -0.92 0.20 19.49
N ALA A 427 -2.06 -0.45 19.31
CA ALA A 427 -3.00 -0.17 18.24
C ALA A 427 -3.67 1.21 18.39
N LEU A 428 -4.02 1.61 19.62
CA LEU A 428 -4.69 2.89 19.89
C LEU A 428 -3.79 4.10 19.58
N VAL A 429 -2.48 4.01 19.84
CA VAL A 429 -1.52 5.09 19.54
C VAL A 429 -1.54 5.51 18.06
N LEU A 430 -1.92 4.61 17.15
CA LEU A 430 -2.00 4.89 15.72
C LEU A 430 -3.24 5.72 15.34
N ILE A 431 -4.23 5.85 16.24
CA ILE A 431 -5.44 6.65 16.04
C ILE A 431 -5.17 8.08 16.56
N PRO A 432 -5.41 9.13 15.75
CA PRO A 432 -5.23 10.51 16.20
C PRO A 432 -6.03 10.82 17.47
N LEU A 433 -5.38 11.47 18.43
CA LEU A 433 -6.02 11.93 19.68
C LEU A 433 -7.15 12.91 19.39
N GLY A 434 -8.20 12.88 20.21
CA GLY A 434 -9.27 13.88 20.16
C GLY A 434 -8.75 15.30 20.39
N LYS A 435 -9.42 16.28 19.77
CA LYS A 435 -9.11 17.71 19.95
C LYS A 435 -9.18 18.06 21.43
N GLY A 436 -8.03 18.25 22.08
CA GLY A 436 -7.93 18.63 23.50
C GLY A 436 -7.23 17.62 24.43
N ALA A 437 -6.90 16.41 23.96
CA ALA A 437 -6.23 15.39 24.76
C ALA A 437 -4.69 15.57 24.79
N LYS A 438 -4.09 15.64 25.98
CA LYS A 438 -2.64 15.48 26.19
C LYS A 438 -2.38 14.04 26.62
N SER A 439 -1.46 13.36 25.94
CA SER A 439 -0.95 12.05 26.36
C SER A 439 -0.33 12.13 27.75
N THR A 440 -0.79 11.27 28.66
CA THR A 440 -0.17 10.99 29.97
C THR A 440 0.43 9.59 29.94
N GLY A 441 1.63 9.44 29.37
CA GLY A 441 2.37 8.18 29.37
C GLY A 441 3.70 8.31 28.65
N GLY A 442 4.80 8.29 29.40
CA GLY A 442 6.16 8.54 28.91
C GLY A 442 6.80 7.34 28.21
N GLY A 443 7.51 7.61 27.12
CA GLY A 443 8.35 6.63 26.41
C GLY A 443 8.84 7.15 25.04
N LEU A 444 10.00 7.82 25.05
CA LEU A 444 10.97 8.05 23.95
C LEU A 444 10.56 8.76 22.63
N MET A 445 11.03 10.01 22.54
CA MET A 445 11.35 10.84 21.35
C MET A 445 10.33 10.97 20.22
N VAL A 446 9.61 12.11 20.19
CA VAL A 446 9.09 12.72 18.96
C VAL A 446 9.45 14.20 18.94
N ASN A 447 9.95 14.64 17.78
CA ASN A 447 10.59 15.92 17.46
C ASN A 447 9.84 17.18 17.92
N LEU A 448 10.62 18.19 18.29
CA LEU A 448 10.24 19.39 19.03
C LEU A 448 9.88 20.61 18.16
N GLU A 449 9.34 20.44 16.94
CA GLU A 449 9.24 21.56 15.98
C GLU A 449 7.83 22.05 15.61
N GLU A 450 6.74 21.44 16.09
CA GLU A 450 5.38 21.95 15.80
C GLU A 450 4.65 22.60 17.00
N GLN A 451 5.36 22.80 18.12
CA GLN A 451 4.76 23.20 19.40
C GLN A 451 4.67 24.72 19.62
N ARG A 452 4.31 25.52 18.60
CA ARG A 452 4.05 26.96 18.75
C ARG A 452 2.74 27.41 18.11
N ARG A 453 1.63 27.17 18.82
CA ARG A 453 0.43 28.03 18.85
C ARG A 453 -0.44 27.60 20.05
N SER A 454 -0.20 28.22 21.20
CA SER A 454 -0.99 28.06 22.42
C SER A 454 -2.28 28.89 22.35
N MET A 455 -3.42 28.30 22.72
CA MET A 455 -4.64 29.00 23.12
C MET A 455 -5.07 28.50 24.52
N PRO A 456 -5.76 29.31 25.35
CA PRO A 456 -5.91 29.06 26.78
C PRO A 456 -6.94 27.96 27.10
N LEU A 457 -6.69 27.23 28.20
CA LEU A 457 -7.62 26.31 28.85
C LEU A 457 -8.79 27.09 29.48
N SER A 458 -9.92 27.20 28.78
CA SER A 458 -11.19 27.63 29.40
C SER A 458 -12.43 27.26 28.57
N ALA A 459 -12.49 26.05 28.01
CA ALA A 459 -13.67 25.54 27.31
C ALA A 459 -13.97 24.09 27.73
N LEU A 460 -14.24 23.90 29.03
CA LEU A 460 -14.93 22.71 29.50
C LEU A 460 -16.43 23.03 29.44
N GLY A 461 -17.11 22.67 28.35
CA GLY A 461 -18.55 22.84 28.27
C GLY A 461 -19.14 22.68 26.88
N THR A 462 -19.80 21.55 26.62
CA THR A 462 -21.24 21.43 26.28
C THR A 462 -21.54 19.98 25.91
N LYS A 463 -22.77 19.51 26.19
CA LYS A 463 -23.23 18.13 25.96
C LYS A 463 -23.25 17.68 24.49
N GLU A 464 -22.84 18.54 23.54
CA GLU A 464 -22.95 18.29 22.09
C GLU A 464 -21.69 17.63 21.47
N GLU A 465 -20.54 17.61 22.15
CA GLU A 465 -19.30 17.01 21.61
C GLU A 465 -19.16 15.49 21.84
N ASN A 466 -20.00 14.89 22.68
CA ASN A 466 -19.97 13.45 22.96
C ASN A 466 -20.43 12.55 21.78
N ASP A 467 -20.92 13.14 20.69
CA ASP A 467 -21.65 12.43 19.64
C ASP A 467 -20.79 12.00 18.44
N SER A 468 -19.52 12.45 18.35
CA SER A 468 -18.63 12.10 17.24
C SER A 468 -17.44 11.26 17.71
N LEU A 469 -17.67 9.98 17.99
CA LEU A 469 -16.62 8.96 18.02
C LEU A 469 -16.57 8.32 16.62
N PRO A 470 -15.60 8.65 15.74
CA PRO A 470 -15.56 8.13 14.38
C PRO A 470 -14.75 6.85 14.23
N ALA A 471 -13.84 6.53 15.15
CA ALA A 471 -12.86 5.46 14.96
C ALA A 471 -13.43 4.08 15.31
N VAL A 472 -12.86 3.02 14.72
CA VAL A 472 -13.24 1.63 14.99
C VAL A 472 -12.00 0.80 15.29
N CYS A 473 -12.08 -0.09 16.28
CA CYS A 473 -10.99 -0.97 16.67
C CYS A 473 -11.44 -2.43 16.55
N ASN A 474 -10.62 -3.27 15.92
CA ASN A 474 -10.85 -4.70 15.78
C ASN A 474 -9.67 -5.46 16.39
N VAL A 475 -9.94 -6.47 17.21
CA VAL A 475 -8.93 -7.36 17.79
C VAL A 475 -9.14 -8.74 17.20
N ALA A 476 -8.20 -9.20 16.40
CA ALA A 476 -8.29 -10.42 15.62
C ALA A 476 -7.55 -11.58 16.32
N VAL A 477 -8.29 -12.43 17.01
CA VAL A 477 -7.77 -13.57 17.77
C VAL A 477 -7.70 -14.80 16.88
N ARG A 478 -6.51 -15.39 16.74
CA ARG A 478 -6.32 -16.62 15.94
C ARG A 478 -6.99 -17.83 16.59
N ASP A 479 -6.82 -17.99 17.90
CA ASP A 479 -7.26 -19.18 18.63
C ASP A 479 -7.98 -18.79 19.92
N ALA A 480 -9.30 -18.85 19.90
CA ALA A 480 -10.11 -18.75 21.10
C ALA A 480 -10.07 -20.11 21.82
N GLU A 481 -9.45 -20.15 23.00
CA GLU A 481 -9.23 -21.36 23.81
C GLU A 481 -10.53 -22.07 24.24
N SER A 482 -11.68 -21.41 24.15
CA SER A 482 -12.99 -21.94 24.52
C SER A 482 -14.05 -21.56 23.48
N MET A 483 -14.99 -22.48 23.24
CA MET A 483 -16.20 -22.24 22.42
C MET A 483 -17.36 -21.68 23.27
N ASP A 484 -17.22 -21.60 24.60
CA ASP A 484 -18.26 -21.07 25.47
C ASP A 484 -18.22 -19.54 25.52
N ASP A 485 -19.24 -18.92 24.95
CA ASP A 485 -19.42 -17.47 24.91
C ASP A 485 -19.33 -16.82 26.30
N LYS A 486 -19.84 -17.48 27.35
CA LYS A 486 -19.80 -16.93 28.71
C LYS A 486 -18.37 -16.81 29.24
N HIS A 487 -17.59 -17.87 29.05
CA HIS A 487 -16.20 -17.90 29.48
C HIS A 487 -15.33 -16.90 28.71
N LEU A 488 -15.59 -16.71 27.40
CA LEU A 488 -14.92 -15.68 26.60
C LEU A 488 -15.29 -14.26 27.08
N LEU A 489 -16.57 -14.01 27.33
CA LEU A 489 -17.04 -12.70 27.82
C LEU A 489 -16.47 -12.35 29.20
N GLU A 490 -16.32 -13.33 30.10
CA GLU A 490 -15.69 -13.14 31.41
C GLU A 490 -14.22 -12.69 31.30
N ARG A 491 -13.51 -13.09 30.23
CA ARG A 491 -12.13 -12.64 29.96
C ARG A 491 -12.06 -11.32 29.20
N ILE A 492 -12.99 -11.07 28.27
CA ILE A 492 -12.99 -9.86 27.45
C ILE A 492 -13.46 -8.63 28.23
N LEU A 493 -14.44 -8.79 29.12
CA LEU A 493 -15.06 -7.67 29.83
C LEU A 493 -14.08 -6.87 30.73
N PRO A 494 -13.17 -7.51 31.49
CA PRO A 494 -12.10 -6.79 32.21
C PRO A 494 -11.22 -5.96 31.27
N LEU A 495 -10.77 -6.55 30.15
CA LEU A 495 -9.89 -5.88 29.17
C LEU A 495 -10.50 -4.57 28.64
N VAL A 496 -11.79 -4.60 28.30
CA VAL A 496 -12.52 -3.42 27.79
C VAL A 496 -12.77 -2.40 28.90
N THR A 497 -12.99 -2.86 30.13
CA THR A 497 -13.24 -1.98 31.29
C THR A 497 -11.98 -1.23 31.68
N ASP A 498 -10.83 -1.91 31.70
CA ASP A 498 -9.54 -1.33 32.10
C ASP A 498 -9.03 -0.29 31.08
N HIS A 499 -9.23 -0.53 29.78
CA HIS A 499 -8.79 0.36 28.70
C HIS A 499 -9.86 1.36 28.24
N LYS A 500 -10.97 1.47 28.97
CA LYS A 500 -12.11 2.32 28.61
C LYS A 500 -11.72 3.79 28.40
N ASP A 501 -10.89 4.33 29.28
CA ASP A 501 -10.48 5.74 29.23
C ASP A 501 -9.60 6.03 28.01
N GLU A 502 -8.72 5.10 27.64
CA GLU A 502 -7.89 5.20 26.44
C GLU A 502 -8.73 5.12 25.16
N LEU A 503 -9.71 4.21 25.12
CA LEU A 503 -10.64 4.08 24.00
C LEU A 503 -11.42 5.38 23.75
N LEU A 504 -11.86 6.06 24.82
CA LEU A 504 -12.51 7.37 24.72
C LEU A 504 -11.54 8.46 24.23
N LEU A 505 -10.30 8.45 24.73
CA LEU A 505 -9.27 9.43 24.35
C LEU A 505 -8.96 9.42 22.84
N HIS A 506 -8.97 8.23 22.25
CA HIS A 506 -8.74 7.99 20.83
C HIS A 506 -10.03 8.03 19.98
N ASN A 507 -11.15 8.50 20.54
CA ASN A 507 -12.46 8.61 19.89
C ASN A 507 -12.96 7.31 19.23
N VAL A 508 -12.70 6.16 19.86
CA VAL A 508 -13.17 4.87 19.36
C VAL A 508 -14.67 4.74 19.61
N ARG A 509 -15.46 4.43 18.59
CA ARG A 509 -16.91 4.20 18.73
C ARG A 509 -17.22 2.80 19.18
N ARG A 510 -16.50 1.83 18.61
CA ARG A 510 -16.70 0.41 18.87
C ARG A 510 -15.38 -0.34 18.85
N ILE A 511 -15.26 -1.32 19.74
CA ILE A 511 -14.22 -2.32 19.73
C ILE A 511 -14.85 -3.69 19.46
N THR A 512 -14.29 -4.44 18.52
CA THR A 512 -14.81 -5.76 18.09
C THR A 512 -13.74 -6.82 18.29
N PHE A 513 -14.03 -7.86 19.07
CA PHE A 513 -13.18 -9.03 19.21
C PHE A 513 -13.65 -10.09 18.22
N ILE A 514 -12.74 -10.55 17.36
CA ILE A 514 -12.96 -11.58 16.34
C ILE A 514 -12.27 -12.85 16.85
N CYS A 515 -13.05 -13.82 17.32
CA CYS A 515 -12.56 -15.04 17.93
C CYS A 515 -12.57 -16.19 16.91
N GLY A 516 -11.39 -16.52 16.37
CA GLY A 516 -11.19 -17.67 15.50
C GLY A 516 -11.17 -19.01 16.25
N TYR A 517 -11.62 -20.07 15.59
CA TYR A 517 -11.63 -21.44 16.11
C TYR A 517 -10.87 -22.37 15.17
N ARG A 518 -10.15 -23.35 15.73
CA ARG A 518 -9.31 -24.29 14.94
C ARG A 518 -10.12 -25.31 14.14
N ASP A 519 -11.35 -25.55 14.51
CA ASP A 519 -12.27 -26.51 13.90
C ASP A 519 -12.87 -26.01 12.57
N GLY A 520 -12.58 -24.76 12.19
CA GLY A 520 -13.16 -24.12 11.00
C GLY A 520 -14.59 -23.64 11.21
N SER A 521 -15.07 -23.62 12.45
CA SER A 521 -16.33 -22.96 12.81
C SER A 521 -16.27 -21.47 12.48
N TYR A 522 -17.44 -20.89 12.22
CA TYR A 522 -17.55 -19.46 11.95
C TYR A 522 -17.05 -18.66 13.16
N PRO A 523 -16.21 -17.63 12.99
CA PRO A 523 -15.62 -16.91 14.11
C PRO A 523 -16.70 -16.21 14.96
N GLY A 524 -16.47 -16.21 16.28
CA GLY A 524 -17.28 -15.46 17.23
C GLY A 524 -16.98 -13.96 17.13
N TYR A 525 -18.01 -13.12 17.26
CA TYR A 525 -17.87 -11.66 17.22
C TYR A 525 -18.48 -11.03 18.46
N PHE A 526 -17.65 -10.34 19.24
CA PHE A 526 -18.08 -9.61 20.43
C PHE A 526 -17.81 -8.13 20.24
N THR A 527 -18.87 -7.33 20.11
CA THR A 527 -18.77 -5.89 19.82
C THR A 527 -19.19 -5.08 21.04
N PHE A 528 -18.36 -4.13 21.45
CA PHE A 528 -18.63 -3.22 22.56
C PHE A 528 -18.70 -1.79 22.03
N CYS A 529 -19.82 -1.11 22.28
CA CYS A 529 -20.08 0.24 21.75
C CYS A 529 -19.93 1.30 22.84
N GLY A 530 -19.16 2.35 22.53
CA GLY A 530 -18.99 3.53 23.37
C GLY A 530 -20.27 4.37 23.48
N PRO A 531 -20.36 5.27 24.47
CA PRO A 531 -19.28 5.68 25.40
C PRO A 531 -19.13 4.76 26.62
N GLU A 532 -20.10 3.88 26.88
CA GLU A 532 -20.05 3.00 28.05
C GLU A 532 -19.34 1.67 27.80
N TYR A 533 -19.12 1.31 26.52
CA TYR A 533 -18.52 0.05 26.07
C TYR A 533 -19.20 -1.19 26.66
N ARG A 534 -20.54 -1.17 26.65
CA ARG A 534 -21.33 -2.36 26.94
C ARG A 534 -21.38 -3.24 25.69
N GLU A 535 -21.44 -4.54 25.90
CA GLU A 535 -21.62 -5.50 24.82
C GLU A 535 -22.95 -5.23 24.11
N GLU A 536 -22.89 -5.05 22.79
CA GLU A 536 -24.06 -4.87 21.94
C GLU A 536 -24.55 -6.24 21.47
N GLN A 537 -25.42 -6.86 22.26
CA GLN A 537 -25.96 -8.20 21.99
C GLN A 537 -26.74 -8.27 20.66
N SER A 538 -27.22 -7.14 20.12
CA SER A 538 -27.96 -7.11 18.86
C SER A 538 -27.09 -7.41 17.63
N ILE A 539 -25.77 -7.23 17.73
CA ILE A 539 -24.78 -7.50 16.66
C ILE A 539 -23.73 -8.54 17.11
N CYS A 540 -24.09 -9.41 18.06
CA CYS A 540 -23.24 -10.53 18.46
C CYS A 540 -23.10 -11.55 17.32
N HIS A 541 -21.93 -12.18 17.21
CA HIS A 541 -21.59 -13.20 16.20
C HIS A 541 -21.74 -12.75 14.73
N ILE A 542 -21.77 -11.44 14.47
CA ILE A 542 -21.73 -10.85 13.14
C ILE A 542 -20.72 -9.71 13.07
N GLU A 543 -19.96 -9.64 11.97
CA GLU A 543 -19.10 -8.50 11.68
C GLU A 543 -19.95 -7.22 11.56
N PRO A 544 -19.71 -6.18 12.41
CA PRO A 544 -20.51 -4.96 12.40
C PRO A 544 -20.58 -4.24 11.05
N ALA A 545 -19.52 -4.31 10.23
CA ALA A 545 -19.56 -3.75 8.87
C ALA A 545 -20.57 -4.46 7.94
N LEU A 546 -20.91 -5.72 8.22
CA LEU A 546 -21.89 -6.53 7.49
C LEU A 546 -23.29 -6.51 8.13
N ALA A 547 -23.47 -5.89 9.30
CA ALA A 547 -24.74 -5.88 10.04
C ALA A 547 -25.93 -5.28 9.26
N PHE A 548 -25.71 -4.42 8.26
CA PHE A 548 -26.80 -3.94 7.38
C PHE A 548 -27.56 -5.09 6.71
N GLN A 549 -26.89 -6.21 6.44
CA GLN A 549 -27.49 -7.37 5.79
C GLN A 549 -28.63 -7.96 6.62
N LEU A 550 -28.65 -7.70 7.93
CA LEU A 550 -29.73 -8.09 8.83
C LEU A 550 -30.87 -7.06 8.91
N GLU A 551 -30.81 -5.90 8.27
CA GLU A 551 -31.85 -4.85 8.35
C GLU A 551 -32.38 -4.55 9.76
N LEU A 552 -31.48 -4.51 10.76
CA LEU A 552 -31.87 -4.31 12.16
C LEU A 552 -32.63 -3.00 12.38
N GLY A 553 -32.40 -1.98 11.54
CA GLY A 553 -33.13 -0.72 11.58
C GLY A 553 -34.66 -0.85 11.40
N ARG A 554 -35.13 -1.93 10.76
CA ARG A 554 -36.58 -2.18 10.64
C ARG A 554 -37.22 -2.65 11.95
N LEU A 555 -36.43 -2.99 12.97
CA LEU A 555 -36.90 -3.35 14.30
C LEU A 555 -36.96 -2.13 15.24
N SER A 556 -36.77 -0.90 14.76
CA SER A 556 -36.70 0.30 15.60
C SER A 556 -37.95 0.55 16.47
N ASN A 557 -39.09 -0.04 16.11
CA ASN A 557 -40.34 0.05 16.88
C ASN A 557 -40.40 -0.95 18.06
N PHE A 558 -39.44 -1.87 18.16
CA PHE A 558 -39.39 -2.92 19.17
C PHE A 558 -38.16 -2.71 20.06
N THR A 559 -38.34 -2.88 21.36
CA THR A 559 -37.21 -2.98 22.27
C THR A 559 -36.62 -4.37 22.12
N ILE A 560 -35.40 -4.48 21.60
CA ILE A 560 -34.66 -5.75 21.47
C ILE A 560 -34.23 -6.19 22.88
N LYS A 561 -35.19 -6.71 23.65
CA LYS A 561 -35.04 -7.32 24.96
C LYS A 561 -36.01 -8.52 25.03
N PRO A 562 -35.75 -9.54 25.86
CA PRO A 562 -36.61 -10.71 26.00
C PRO A 562 -37.96 -10.44 26.71
N SER A 563 -38.55 -9.25 26.57
CA SER A 563 -39.78 -8.86 27.26
C SER A 563 -40.69 -7.95 26.43
N ASP A 564 -41.11 -8.42 25.25
CA ASP A 564 -42.47 -8.32 24.71
C ASP A 564 -42.53 -9.31 23.53
N LYS A 565 -43.46 -10.29 23.56
CA LYS A 565 -43.16 -11.62 23.00
C LYS A 565 -43.39 -11.70 21.48
N ARG A 566 -42.41 -11.24 20.69
CA ARG A 566 -42.24 -11.63 19.27
C ARG A 566 -40.82 -12.10 19.02
N TYR A 567 -40.69 -13.25 18.38
CA TYR A 567 -39.38 -13.73 17.92
C TYR A 567 -39.15 -13.27 16.48
N PHE A 568 -38.14 -12.40 16.32
CA PHE A 568 -37.61 -12.00 15.02
C PHE A 568 -36.31 -12.75 14.75
N THR A 569 -36.38 -13.84 14.00
CA THR A 569 -35.18 -14.58 13.60
C THR A 569 -34.65 -14.01 12.29
N ARG A 570 -33.34 -13.73 12.23
CA ARG A 570 -32.69 -13.19 11.03
C ARG A 570 -31.47 -14.03 10.69
N ALA A 571 -31.38 -14.47 9.44
CA ALA A 571 -30.30 -15.32 8.96
C ALA A 571 -29.73 -14.75 7.65
N ILE A 572 -28.41 -14.90 7.47
CA ILE A 572 -27.71 -14.58 6.24
C ILE A 572 -27.19 -15.88 5.66
N VAL A 573 -27.54 -16.13 4.41
CA VAL A 573 -27.12 -17.31 3.66
C VAL A 573 -26.00 -16.90 2.74
N ARG A 574 -24.83 -17.49 2.96
CA ARG A 574 -23.68 -17.34 2.08
C ARG A 574 -23.57 -18.61 1.28
N GLN A 575 -23.60 -18.48 -0.04
CA GLN A 575 -23.57 -19.64 -0.91
C GLN A 575 -22.25 -20.37 -0.77
N SER A 576 -22.32 -21.68 -0.63
CA SER A 576 -21.17 -22.58 -0.73
C SER A 576 -20.95 -22.99 -2.19
N ARG A 577 -19.80 -23.62 -2.49
CA ARG A 577 -19.47 -24.05 -3.85
C ARG A 577 -20.52 -25.05 -4.36
N LEU A 578 -21.31 -24.61 -5.33
CA LEU A 578 -22.24 -25.45 -6.09
C LEU A 578 -21.44 -26.56 -6.77
N ARG A 579 -21.92 -27.81 -6.67
CA ARG A 579 -21.47 -28.88 -7.56
C ARG A 579 -22.15 -28.65 -8.91
N ASP A 580 -21.42 -28.83 -10.00
CA ASP A 580 -21.90 -28.52 -11.37
C ASP A 580 -23.17 -29.30 -11.78
N GLU A 581 -23.57 -30.30 -11.01
CA GLU A 581 -24.70 -31.20 -11.27
C GLU A 581 -26.06 -30.67 -10.77
N ILE A 582 -26.09 -29.67 -9.88
CA ILE A 582 -27.35 -29.21 -9.24
C ILE A 582 -27.77 -27.84 -9.81
N PRO A 583 -28.98 -27.69 -10.36
CA PRO A 583 -29.53 -26.40 -10.74
C PRO A 583 -29.53 -25.42 -9.57
N THR A 584 -29.22 -24.14 -9.83
CA THR A 584 -29.12 -23.12 -8.77
C THR A 584 -30.43 -22.97 -7.98
N ALA A 585 -31.58 -23.12 -8.62
CA ALA A 585 -32.88 -23.10 -7.95
C ALA A 585 -33.02 -24.22 -6.91
N ASP A 586 -32.59 -25.44 -7.22
CA ASP A 586 -32.69 -26.59 -6.32
C ASP A 586 -31.73 -26.47 -5.13
N TYR A 587 -30.53 -25.95 -5.36
CA TYR A 587 -29.58 -25.64 -4.28
C TYR A 587 -30.18 -24.65 -3.29
N LEU A 588 -30.75 -23.58 -3.83
CA LEU A 588 -31.40 -22.53 -3.07
C LEU A 588 -32.56 -23.07 -2.21
N ILE A 589 -33.37 -23.97 -2.75
CA ILE A 589 -34.41 -24.69 -1.99
C ILE A 589 -33.77 -25.50 -0.86
N SER A 590 -32.75 -26.31 -1.17
CA SER A 590 -32.12 -27.17 -0.17
C SER A 590 -31.45 -26.41 0.98
N GLU A 591 -30.81 -25.26 0.72
CA GLU A 591 -30.24 -24.42 1.75
C GLU A 591 -31.31 -23.69 2.57
N THR A 592 -32.42 -23.31 1.94
CA THR A 592 -33.56 -22.71 2.65
C THR A 592 -34.18 -23.75 3.59
N ASP A 593 -34.41 -24.97 3.11
CA ASP A 593 -34.93 -26.09 3.92
C ASP A 593 -34.02 -26.34 5.14
N ARG A 594 -32.70 -26.43 4.91
CA ARG A 594 -31.72 -26.62 5.97
C ARG A 594 -31.77 -25.49 7.00
N LEU A 595 -31.69 -24.24 6.55
CA LEU A 595 -31.67 -23.08 7.44
C LEU A 595 -32.98 -22.89 8.20
N VAL A 596 -34.12 -23.18 7.59
CA VAL A 596 -35.41 -23.09 8.26
C VAL A 596 -35.48 -24.14 9.37
N ASN A 597 -35.01 -25.37 9.16
CA ASN A 597 -34.91 -26.36 10.23
C ASN A 597 -33.93 -25.89 11.32
N ASP A 598 -32.74 -25.41 10.95
CA ASP A 598 -31.74 -24.87 11.89
C ASP A 598 -32.28 -23.68 12.72
N ILE A 599 -33.27 -22.94 12.20
CA ILE A 599 -33.95 -21.84 12.91
C ILE A 599 -35.09 -22.36 13.80
N LEU A 600 -35.84 -23.35 13.32
CA LEU A 600 -37.01 -23.88 14.03
C LEU A 600 -36.60 -24.73 15.24
N ASP A 601 -35.51 -25.49 15.16
CA ASP A 601 -35.04 -26.34 16.27
C ASP A 601 -34.74 -25.50 17.53
N PRO A 602 -33.96 -24.39 17.48
CA PRO A 602 -33.79 -23.50 18.63
C PRO A 602 -35.08 -22.81 19.08
N LEU A 603 -35.96 -22.42 18.15
CA LEU A 603 -37.24 -21.80 18.50
C LEU A 603 -38.18 -22.77 19.23
N GLU A 604 -38.11 -24.06 18.92
CA GLU A 604 -38.84 -25.12 19.63
C GLU A 604 -38.29 -25.31 21.05
N ILE A 605 -36.97 -25.31 21.21
CA ILE A 605 -36.30 -25.39 22.51
C ILE A 605 -36.64 -24.18 23.40
N ILE A 606 -36.63 -22.96 22.85
CA ILE A 606 -36.98 -21.73 23.57
C ILE A 606 -38.45 -21.71 24.01
N GLY A 607 -39.32 -22.42 23.26
CA GLY A 607 -40.74 -22.53 23.52
C GLY A 607 -41.56 -21.30 23.10
N ASN A 608 -42.87 -21.50 22.88
CA ASN A 608 -43.78 -20.43 22.52
C ASN A 608 -44.28 -19.68 23.76
N ASN A 609 -43.45 -18.76 24.27
CA ASN A 609 -43.73 -17.95 25.46
C ASN A 609 -44.84 -16.90 25.23
N ASN A 610 -46.07 -17.27 24.87
CA ASN A 610 -47.14 -16.33 24.44
C ASN A 610 -46.69 -15.39 23.30
N SER A 611 -45.89 -15.92 22.37
CA SER A 611 -45.40 -15.14 21.25
C SER A 611 -46.38 -15.12 20.08
N ASP A 612 -46.61 -13.94 19.51
CA ASP A 612 -47.52 -13.74 18.40
C ASP A 612 -46.81 -13.01 17.25
N LEU A 613 -47.09 -13.43 16.01
CA LEU A 613 -46.52 -12.82 14.79
C LEU A 613 -44.99 -12.92 14.72
N ASN A 614 -44.45 -14.11 15.00
CA ASN A 614 -43.03 -14.41 14.82
C ASN A 614 -42.62 -14.27 13.36
N HIS A 615 -41.49 -13.61 13.13
CA HIS A 615 -41.00 -13.26 11.80
C HIS A 615 -39.64 -13.92 11.57
N ILE A 616 -39.47 -14.61 10.44
CA ILE A 616 -38.17 -15.06 9.96
C ILE A 616 -37.75 -14.13 8.83
N PHE A 617 -36.48 -13.75 8.78
CA PHE A 617 -35.88 -12.99 7.70
C PHE A 617 -34.66 -13.76 7.20
N ILE A 618 -34.59 -14.02 5.90
CA ILE A 618 -33.47 -14.74 5.29
C ILE A 618 -32.92 -13.87 4.16
N ASN A 619 -31.62 -13.58 4.21
CA ASN A 619 -30.94 -12.78 3.20
C ASN A 619 -29.87 -13.63 2.47
N PHE A 620 -29.99 -13.76 1.15
CA PHE A 620 -29.04 -14.50 0.33
C PHE A 620 -27.98 -13.57 -0.25
N THR A 621 -26.72 -13.78 0.16
CA THR A 621 -25.58 -13.00 -0.30
C THR A 621 -24.49 -13.95 -0.80
N PRO A 622 -24.09 -13.89 -2.09
CA PRO A 622 -24.46 -12.94 -3.14
C PRO A 622 -25.69 -13.37 -3.99
N GLY A 623 -26.21 -12.44 -4.81
CA GLY A 623 -27.32 -12.70 -5.72
C GLY A 623 -26.97 -13.74 -6.81
N SER A 624 -27.88 -14.70 -7.04
CA SER A 624 -27.70 -15.90 -7.88
C SER A 624 -28.53 -15.85 -9.16
N PRO A 625 -28.04 -15.69 -10.39
CA PRO A 625 -28.88 -15.33 -11.56
C PRO A 625 -30.00 -16.32 -11.96
N LEU A 626 -31.21 -16.16 -11.43
CA LEU A 626 -32.47 -16.87 -11.73
C LEU A 626 -33.56 -15.87 -12.16
N SER A 627 -34.64 -16.34 -12.76
CA SER A 627 -35.79 -15.48 -13.10
C SER A 627 -36.91 -15.57 -12.05
N PRO A 628 -37.76 -14.52 -11.89
CA PRO A 628 -38.93 -14.59 -11.00
C PRO A 628 -39.89 -15.74 -11.34
N GLU A 629 -40.00 -16.09 -12.62
CA GLU A 629 -40.86 -17.17 -13.13
C GLU A 629 -40.35 -18.58 -12.76
N GLU A 630 -39.04 -18.76 -12.58
CA GLU A 630 -38.46 -20.03 -12.08
C GLU A 630 -38.57 -20.15 -10.57
N ILE A 631 -38.61 -19.01 -9.88
CA ILE A 631 -38.73 -18.94 -8.43
C ILE A 631 -40.17 -19.30 -8.03
N GLU A 632 -41.21 -18.74 -8.65
CA GLU A 632 -42.61 -18.98 -8.24
C GLU A 632 -43.01 -20.47 -8.10
N PRO A 633 -42.71 -21.38 -9.05
CA PRO A 633 -43.00 -22.81 -8.92
C PRO A 633 -42.14 -23.53 -7.88
N ALA A 634 -40.85 -23.15 -7.77
CA ALA A 634 -39.92 -23.68 -6.77
C ALA A 634 -40.45 -23.47 -5.33
N LEU A 635 -41.26 -22.43 -5.16
CA LEU A 635 -41.87 -22.07 -3.89
C LEU A 635 -43.19 -22.74 -3.61
N GLY A 636 -43.95 -23.09 -4.64
CA GLY A 636 -45.20 -23.82 -4.50
C GLY A 636 -45.00 -25.10 -3.69
N GLY A 637 -43.97 -25.89 -4.05
CA GLY A 637 -43.60 -27.12 -3.32
C GLY A 637 -43.07 -26.87 -1.91
N PHE A 638 -42.43 -25.71 -1.68
CA PHE A 638 -41.95 -25.30 -0.35
C PHE A 638 -43.11 -24.87 0.56
N THR A 639 -44.11 -24.14 0.03
CA THR A 639 -45.31 -23.72 0.79
C THR A 639 -46.24 -24.88 1.18
N GLU A 640 -46.28 -25.96 0.40
CA GLU A 640 -47.02 -27.17 0.78
C GLU A 640 -46.32 -28.00 1.87
N ARG A 641 -44.98 -28.06 1.85
CA ARG A 641 -44.17 -28.80 2.84
C ARG A 641 -44.00 -28.02 4.14
N PHE A 642 -43.79 -26.72 4.01
CA PHE A 642 -43.61 -25.78 5.10
C PHE A 642 -44.65 -24.68 4.90
N GLY A 643 -45.86 -24.86 5.44
CA GLY A 643 -46.96 -23.88 5.37
C GLY A 643 -46.65 -22.49 5.98
N ARG A 644 -45.37 -22.19 6.24
CA ARG A 644 -44.78 -20.94 6.72
C ARG A 644 -43.27 -20.90 6.31
N ARG A 645 -42.91 -20.07 5.30
CA ARG A 645 -41.76 -19.11 5.27
C ARG A 645 -40.61 -19.25 4.23
N LEU A 646 -40.61 -18.27 3.30
CA LEU A 646 -39.54 -17.37 2.79
C LEU A 646 -38.38 -17.85 1.87
N ILE A 647 -37.95 -16.91 0.99
CA ILE A 647 -37.45 -17.16 -0.38
C ILE A 647 -36.45 -16.08 -0.85
N ILE A 648 -35.69 -16.47 -1.89
CA ILE A 648 -34.45 -16.03 -2.49
C ILE A 648 -34.64 -15.25 -3.80
N CYS A 649 -33.63 -14.50 -4.24
CA CYS A 649 -33.70 -13.51 -5.33
C CYS A 649 -32.97 -13.89 -6.61
N THR A 650 -33.44 -13.38 -7.78
CA THR A 650 -32.65 -12.85 -8.96
C THR A 650 -33.41 -12.51 -10.26
N ASN A 651 -32.68 -12.08 -11.34
CA ASN A 651 -33.14 -11.82 -12.73
C ASN A 651 -32.13 -12.32 -13.84
N PRO A 652 -32.57 -12.59 -15.10
CA PRO A 652 -31.69 -12.58 -16.27
C PRO A 652 -32.20 -11.84 -17.55
N LYS A 653 -32.98 -10.74 -17.50
CA LYS A 653 -33.37 -10.00 -18.75
C LYS A 653 -33.22 -8.47 -18.78
N SER A 654 -32.44 -7.87 -17.89
CA SER A 654 -32.00 -6.47 -18.01
C SER A 654 -30.57 -6.34 -17.54
N SER A 655 -29.77 -5.52 -18.22
CA SER A 655 -28.39 -5.19 -17.83
C SER A 655 -28.30 -4.47 -16.47
N LEU A 656 -29.43 -4.18 -15.80
CA LEU A 656 -29.49 -3.79 -14.40
C LEU A 656 -29.99 -4.94 -13.51
N ALA A 657 -29.12 -5.42 -12.63
CA ALA A 657 -29.49 -6.26 -11.50
C ALA A 657 -30.37 -5.46 -10.53
N TYR A 658 -31.51 -6.02 -10.12
CA TYR A 658 -32.38 -5.47 -9.08
C TYR A 658 -32.59 -6.51 -7.96
N THR A 659 -32.77 -6.03 -6.73
CA THR A 659 -33.05 -6.89 -5.57
C THR A 659 -34.51 -7.32 -5.61
N LEU A 660 -34.76 -8.62 -5.42
CA LEU A 660 -36.11 -9.18 -5.26
C LEU A 660 -36.41 -9.27 -3.76
N ARG A 661 -37.67 -9.16 -3.37
CA ARG A 661 -38.12 -9.48 -2.01
C ARG A 661 -39.39 -10.28 -2.13
N VAL A 662 -39.41 -11.45 -1.52
CA VAL A 662 -40.61 -12.27 -1.44
C VAL A 662 -41.10 -12.27 0.00
N VAL A 663 -42.38 -12.00 0.18
CA VAL A 663 -43.02 -11.99 1.48
C VAL A 663 -44.09 -13.06 1.49
N ILE A 664 -43.94 -14.02 2.41
CA ILE A 664 -44.93 -15.06 2.65
C ILE A 664 -45.66 -14.72 3.95
N GLN A 665 -46.97 -14.56 3.87
CA GLN A 665 -47.84 -14.33 5.01
C GLN A 665 -48.78 -15.52 5.18
N ASN A 666 -48.98 -15.94 6.43
CA ASN A 666 -50.00 -16.91 6.79
C ASN A 666 -51.08 -16.18 7.59
N VAL A 667 -52.11 -15.70 6.89
CA VAL A 667 -53.09 -14.73 7.41
C VAL A 667 -54.12 -15.40 8.33
N SER A 668 -54.50 -16.66 8.04
CA SER A 668 -55.61 -17.35 8.71
C SER A 668 -55.24 -18.74 9.24
N ARG A 669 -53.94 -19.03 9.42
CA ARG A 669 -53.38 -20.38 9.68
C ARG A 669 -53.62 -21.43 8.58
N CYS A 670 -54.59 -21.22 7.70
CA CYS A 670 -54.94 -22.08 6.58
C CYS A 670 -54.67 -21.45 5.20
N VAL A 671 -54.63 -20.11 5.11
CA VAL A 671 -54.40 -19.38 3.85
C VAL A 671 -52.99 -18.82 3.82
N ILE A 672 -52.21 -19.23 2.82
CA ILE A 672 -50.86 -18.74 2.55
C ILE A 672 -50.94 -17.74 1.40
N GLN A 673 -50.44 -16.52 1.63
CA GLN A 673 -50.32 -15.48 0.63
C GLN A 673 -48.84 -15.23 0.33
N VAL A 674 -48.46 -15.35 -0.94
CA VAL A 674 -47.10 -15.08 -1.44
C VAL A 674 -47.15 -13.78 -2.24
N GLU A 675 -46.35 -12.80 -1.83
CA GLU A 675 -46.23 -11.51 -2.51
C GLU A 675 -44.77 -11.29 -2.95
N MET A 676 -44.56 -10.94 -4.22
CA MET A 676 -43.23 -10.66 -4.77
C MET A 676 -43.06 -9.17 -5.06
N TYR A 677 -41.88 -8.63 -4.75
CA TYR A 677 -41.53 -7.22 -4.91
C TYR A 677 -40.14 -7.06 -5.53
N ALA A 678 -39.97 -6.11 -6.43
CA ALA A 678 -38.68 -5.59 -6.87
C ALA A 678 -38.34 -4.31 -6.11
N GLU A 679 -37.11 -4.17 -5.62
CA GLU A 679 -36.63 -2.91 -5.06
C GLU A 679 -36.21 -1.96 -6.19
N ARG A 680 -36.87 -0.81 -6.29
CA ARG A 680 -36.60 0.20 -7.32
C ARG A 680 -36.41 1.58 -6.69
N LYS A 681 -35.56 2.39 -7.32
CA LYS A 681 -35.34 3.78 -6.93
C LYS A 681 -36.41 4.65 -7.59
N THR A 682 -37.09 5.46 -6.80
CA THR A 682 -38.02 6.50 -7.28
C THR A 682 -37.25 7.68 -7.87
N ASP A 683 -37.95 8.56 -8.60
CA ASP A 683 -37.37 9.80 -9.13
C ASP A 683 -36.79 10.71 -8.03
N LYS A 684 -37.30 10.59 -6.80
CA LYS A 684 -36.81 11.29 -5.60
C LYS A 684 -35.58 10.64 -4.97
N GLY A 685 -35.09 9.54 -5.54
CA GLY A 685 -33.90 8.84 -5.08
C GLY A 685 -34.11 7.86 -3.91
N GLN A 686 -35.35 7.62 -3.49
CA GLN A 686 -35.68 6.68 -2.41
C GLN A 686 -35.98 5.28 -2.95
N TRP A 687 -35.51 4.26 -2.24
CA TRP A 687 -35.79 2.85 -2.55
C TRP A 687 -37.18 2.44 -2.06
N VAL A 688 -38.00 1.94 -2.98
CA VAL A 688 -39.37 1.48 -2.70
C VAL A 688 -39.61 0.07 -3.22
N PHE A 689 -40.57 -0.62 -2.62
CA PHE A 689 -41.05 -1.90 -3.12
C PHE A 689 -41.98 -1.73 -4.31
N HIS A 690 -41.73 -2.44 -5.40
CA HIS A 690 -42.57 -2.46 -6.59
C HIS A 690 -43.07 -3.88 -6.81
N SER A 691 -44.37 -4.12 -6.64
CA SER A 691 -44.96 -5.46 -6.77
C SER A 691 -44.72 -6.06 -8.15
N ILE A 692 -44.40 -7.35 -8.18
CA ILE A 692 -44.25 -8.15 -9.40
C ILE A 692 -45.42 -9.13 -9.43
N GLY A 693 -46.27 -9.05 -10.45
CA GLY A 693 -47.46 -9.87 -10.61
C GLY A 693 -48.71 -9.06 -10.96
N THR A 694 -49.85 -9.74 -11.09
CA THR A 694 -51.15 -9.14 -11.48
C THR A 694 -51.86 -8.40 -10.36
N LYS A 695 -51.51 -8.65 -9.09
CA LYS A 695 -52.12 -8.01 -7.91
C LYS A 695 -51.08 -7.14 -7.20
N SER A 696 -51.47 -5.92 -6.84
CA SER A 696 -50.66 -5.05 -5.97
C SER A 696 -50.64 -5.63 -4.55
N GLY A 697 -49.45 -5.89 -4.03
CA GLY A 697 -49.27 -6.44 -2.68
C GLY A 697 -49.34 -5.38 -1.58
N SER A 698 -49.43 -5.84 -0.33
CA SER A 698 -49.56 -5.00 0.88
C SER A 698 -48.51 -3.89 1.04
N MET A 699 -47.29 -4.08 0.55
CA MET A 699 -46.18 -3.13 0.70
C MET A 699 -45.88 -2.32 -0.58
N HIS A 700 -46.78 -2.34 -1.58
CA HIS A 700 -46.55 -1.64 -2.85
C HIS A 700 -46.26 -0.14 -2.66
N LEU A 701 -45.19 0.35 -3.29
CA LEU A 701 -44.67 1.73 -3.23
C LEU A 701 -44.27 2.22 -1.83
N SER A 702 -44.19 1.34 -0.84
CA SER A 702 -43.66 1.67 0.48
C SER A 702 -42.13 1.66 0.48
N ALA A 703 -41.52 2.47 1.35
CA ALA A 703 -40.07 2.55 1.46
C ALA A 703 -39.49 1.25 2.06
N VAL A 704 -38.37 0.78 1.49
CA VAL A 704 -37.72 -0.49 1.93
C VAL A 704 -37.33 -0.47 3.40
N ASN A 705 -37.01 0.71 3.92
CA ASN A 705 -36.57 0.95 5.30
C ASN A 705 -37.70 1.10 6.31
N ASN A 706 -38.96 0.99 5.88
CA ASN A 706 -40.06 1.17 6.82
C ASN A 706 -39.96 0.14 7.96
N PRO A 707 -39.99 0.61 9.22
CA PRO A 707 -39.91 -0.29 10.36
C PRO A 707 -41.18 -1.13 10.46
N TYR A 708 -41.03 -2.35 10.96
CA TYR A 708 -42.15 -3.26 11.16
C TYR A 708 -43.14 -2.63 12.14
N THR A 709 -44.43 -2.72 11.80
CA THR A 709 -45.48 -2.15 12.61
C THR A 709 -45.76 -2.99 13.86
N ALA A 710 -46.14 -2.33 14.94
CA ALA A 710 -46.72 -3.02 16.09
C ALA A 710 -48.04 -3.71 15.68
N GLY A 711 -48.45 -4.72 16.46
CA GLY A 711 -49.64 -5.50 16.14
C GLY A 711 -50.89 -4.64 16.02
N GLU A 712 -51.73 -4.96 15.03
CA GLU A 712 -53.03 -4.33 14.92
C GLU A 712 -53.90 -4.69 16.12
N TRP A 713 -54.81 -3.78 16.49
CA TRP A 713 -55.74 -3.95 17.62
C TRP A 713 -56.67 -5.18 17.48
N LEU A 714 -56.82 -5.73 16.27
CA LEU A 714 -57.57 -6.95 15.98
C LEU A 714 -56.81 -8.24 16.33
N GLN A 715 -55.48 -8.19 16.37
CA GLN A 715 -54.62 -9.37 16.55
C GLN A 715 -54.85 -10.09 17.89
N PRO A 716 -54.99 -9.42 19.05
CA PRO A 716 -55.30 -10.10 20.31
C PRO A 716 -56.65 -10.85 20.27
N LYS A 717 -57.64 -10.31 19.54
CA LYS A 717 -58.95 -10.96 19.38
C LYS A 717 -58.85 -12.21 18.50
N SER A 718 -58.04 -12.14 17.45
CA SER A 718 -57.74 -13.28 16.59
C SER A 718 -56.96 -14.36 17.36
N HIS A 719 -55.92 -13.98 18.12
CA HIS A 719 -55.18 -14.92 18.97
C HIS A 719 -56.10 -15.65 19.97
N LYS A 720 -57.00 -14.91 20.63
CA LYS A 720 -57.99 -15.50 21.55
C LYS A 720 -58.92 -16.49 20.87
N ALA A 721 -59.40 -16.20 19.65
CA ALA A 721 -60.23 -17.14 18.89
C ALA A 721 -59.45 -18.44 18.59
N HIS A 722 -58.19 -18.31 18.16
CA HIS A 722 -57.32 -19.45 17.87
C HIS A 722 -56.98 -20.30 19.10
N LEU A 723 -56.76 -19.68 20.27
CA LEU A 723 -56.60 -20.41 21.54
C LEU A 723 -57.83 -21.26 21.87
N MET A 724 -59.02 -20.82 21.46
CA MET A 724 -60.27 -21.56 21.62
C MET A 724 -60.50 -22.60 20.52
N GLY A 725 -59.52 -22.82 19.63
CA GLY A 725 -59.63 -23.75 18.49
C GLY A 725 -60.61 -23.29 17.42
N LYS A 726 -60.96 -22.00 17.37
CA LYS A 726 -61.92 -21.43 16.41
C LYS A 726 -61.25 -20.37 15.54
N GLN A 727 -61.76 -20.18 14.34
CA GLN A 727 -61.32 -19.08 13.48
C GLN A 727 -61.94 -17.75 13.93
N TYR A 728 -61.20 -16.65 13.77
CA TYR A 728 -61.74 -15.31 14.01
C TYR A 728 -62.81 -14.95 12.97
N VAL A 729 -63.84 -14.22 13.40
CA VAL A 729 -65.03 -13.95 12.58
C VAL A 729 -64.72 -13.26 11.23
N TYR A 730 -63.69 -12.41 11.19
CA TYR A 730 -63.30 -11.69 9.98
C TYR A 730 -62.38 -12.49 9.05
N ASP A 731 -61.94 -13.67 9.44
CA ASP A 731 -61.13 -14.54 8.57
C ASP A 731 -62.00 -15.47 7.71
N PHE A 732 -63.27 -15.68 8.09
CA PHE A 732 -64.21 -16.55 7.36
C PHE A 732 -64.39 -16.15 5.88
N PRO A 733 -64.51 -14.86 5.51
CA PRO A 733 -64.58 -14.46 4.10
C PRO A 733 -63.39 -14.97 3.26
N GLU A 734 -62.20 -15.02 3.84
CA GLU A 734 -60.99 -15.50 3.15
C GLU A 734 -61.03 -17.02 2.98
N LEU A 735 -61.45 -17.75 4.01
CA LEU A 735 -61.66 -19.19 3.94
C LEU A 735 -62.70 -19.58 2.89
N PHE A 736 -63.81 -18.84 2.82
CA PHE A 736 -64.82 -19.04 1.78
C PHE A 736 -64.25 -18.75 0.39
N ARG A 737 -63.48 -17.65 0.23
CA ARG A 737 -62.83 -17.35 -1.05
C ARG A 737 -61.92 -18.49 -1.53
N GLN A 738 -61.16 -19.11 -0.62
CA GLN A 738 -60.30 -20.23 -0.94
C GLN A 738 -61.08 -21.52 -1.22
N ALA A 739 -62.22 -21.75 -0.56
CA ALA A 739 -63.06 -22.93 -0.79
C ALA A 739 -63.86 -22.85 -2.10
N PHE A 740 -64.12 -21.64 -2.61
CA PHE A 740 -64.81 -21.42 -3.90
C PHE A 740 -63.84 -21.36 -5.10
N HIS A 741 -62.54 -21.26 -4.85
CA HIS A 741 -61.48 -21.39 -5.84
C HIS A 741 -60.96 -22.83 -5.89
#